data_AF-A0A937V118-F1
#
_entry.id   AF-A0A937V118-F1
#
_cell.length_a   1.000
_cell.length_b   1.000
_cell.length_c   1.000
_cell.angle_alpha   90.00
_cell.angle_beta   90.00
_cell.angle_gamma   90.00
#
_symmetry.space_group_name_H-M   'P 1'
#
loop_
_entity.id
_entity.type
_entity.pdbx_description
1 polymer ?
#
loop_
_entity_poly.entity_id
_entity_poly.type
_entity_poly.pdbx_seq_one_letter_code
_entity_poly.pdbx_strand_id
1 'polypeptide(L)'
;MPSNTNVLDPGASLLLVPSSSTLNVNGSLPTDPTPQFLSGSSSVASTEIVTYLSDLNSTSATNGWGVFEKDKSNGEQGATDGKTLTLNGVTYAKGLGVHAGSEIIYNLGGKYTKFSSNIGVDDEVGNAGSVVFQVFVDGIQLFTSSKMTGATATQLVNLDVTGKQSLKLIVTNGGDDNTFDHADWADAKLLSGGTPFDTTAPTATLAAAALNSTRTTPYGFTVTYADATAVNLSTINGTTAASDIRVTGAHGFSQLATLVGVSTPNVNSSSLTATYQIVAPDGVWDANDNSTYTATLIAGQVADTLGNTTAANINLGTFQVAVPTGSSTETVTYLSDLNSTSAANGWGVFEKDKSNGEQGATDGKTLTLNGVTYAKGLGVHAGSEIIYNLGGKYTKFSSNIGVDDEVGNAGSVVFQVFVDGIQLFTSSKMTGATATQLVNLDVTGKQSLKLIVTNGGDDNTFDHADWADAKLISGGIPPTPPISLPAPSPLPTETRSQIGTNLAGLADWSTEIPFVDMFKTSREWISQRQGAKWGEGGKLNLTSEGWIASLDPGQFAETVVMTGKTFPGGRYTLLYDGEGKLDFTFSNAKIISQSPGKMTVDVTPDDVGIFIRLSETNPSNPVRNIRFIMPGFENTYQTQPFNPVFLERLAKFDTLRFMDWEATNNSTLTNWSDRSTTASATQATSKGVALEYMIQLANTLKIDPWFTLPAQASDDYVQKFATMVRDRLDPSLKAHVEYTNEAWNGIFAQANYVGQQGLARGLDNTSWGAGLRYYSERSVEIFKIWENVFGASTSQRVERVLSGQAANPWVGEQILGWKDAYKHADAYAIAPYFDGFDADGDGSSDINDVARVNITINMTADQIIDGMLKEIPTEIKAMFDSNANIAKRFGIDLASYEGGGHLTSYQFPDDKVARMTDLFTEVNRNPRMRDVYKAYLDQWQASSGGGDFNQFNDVASSSKWGFWGALEYQNQDPNTAPKYLGIMDFINAES
;
A
#
# COMPACT_ATOMS: atom_id res chain seq x y z
N MET A 1 10.06 -39.42 -4.39
CA MET A 1 9.50 -39.56 -5.76
C MET A 1 8.54 -40.75 -5.75
N PRO A 2 7.29 -40.55 -6.14
CA PRO A 2 6.97 -40.27 -7.53
C PRO A 2 6.74 -38.78 -7.74
N SER A 3 7.51 -38.25 -8.67
CA SER A 3 7.46 -36.91 -9.22
C SER A 3 6.22 -36.76 -10.10
N ASN A 4 5.21 -36.01 -9.63
CA ASN A 4 4.28 -35.32 -10.52
C ASN A 4 4.85 -33.92 -10.78
N THR A 5 5.98 -33.89 -11.47
CA THR A 5 6.43 -32.73 -12.24
C THR A 5 5.78 -32.84 -13.61
N ASN A 6 4.55 -32.36 -13.77
CA ASN A 6 4.09 -31.95 -15.09
C ASN A 6 4.60 -30.52 -15.33
N VAL A 7 5.92 -30.45 -15.56
CA VAL A 7 6.53 -29.34 -16.27
C VAL A 7 6.53 -29.78 -17.73
N LEU A 8 5.65 -29.19 -18.54
CA LEU A 8 5.72 -29.26 -20.00
C LEU A 8 6.04 -27.85 -20.50
N ASP A 9 7.35 -27.60 -20.62
CA ASP A 9 8.02 -27.05 -21.81
C ASP A 9 7.23 -26.08 -22.72
N PRO A 10 7.51 -24.76 -22.71
CA PRO A 10 7.03 -23.84 -23.73
C PRO A 10 8.14 -23.55 -24.76
N GLY A 11 8.37 -24.49 -25.66
CA GLY A 11 9.25 -24.30 -26.80
C GLY A 11 8.46 -24.24 -28.11
N ALA A 12 8.18 -23.04 -28.62
CA ALA A 12 7.95 -22.81 -30.05
C ALA A 12 8.07 -21.31 -30.41
N SER A 13 9.22 -20.91 -30.94
CA SER A 13 9.36 -19.70 -31.74
C SER A 13 8.30 -19.68 -32.84
N LEU A 14 7.50 -18.62 -32.91
CA LEU A 14 6.60 -18.36 -34.03
C LEU A 14 7.26 -17.36 -34.98
N LEU A 15 7.51 -17.88 -36.18
CA LEU A 15 8.06 -17.23 -37.36
C LEU A 15 7.31 -15.94 -37.74
N LEU A 16 8.05 -14.84 -37.82
CA LEU A 16 7.66 -13.63 -38.55
C LEU A 16 7.42 -13.98 -40.03
N VAL A 17 6.20 -13.72 -40.51
CA VAL A 17 5.89 -13.63 -41.94
C VAL A 17 5.97 -12.15 -42.32
N PRO A 18 6.81 -11.73 -43.29
CA PRO A 18 6.98 -10.32 -43.61
C PRO A 18 5.76 -9.80 -44.39
N SER A 19 5.06 -8.81 -43.84
CA SER A 19 4.06 -8.05 -44.58
C SER A 19 4.74 -6.99 -45.43
N SER A 20 4.83 -7.24 -46.74
CA SER A 20 5.02 -6.18 -47.74
C SER A 20 3.66 -5.86 -48.38
N SER A 21 3.18 -4.64 -48.21
CA SER A 21 2.45 -3.91 -49.25
C SER A 21 2.17 -2.49 -48.78
N THR A 22 2.76 -1.54 -49.51
CA THR A 22 2.51 -0.12 -49.44
C THR A 22 1.09 0.18 -49.92
N LEU A 23 0.33 0.96 -49.15
CA LEU A 23 -0.89 1.58 -49.63
C LEU A 23 -0.83 3.10 -49.42
N ASN A 24 -0.85 3.75 -50.57
CA ASN A 24 -0.75 5.17 -50.85
C ASN A 24 -2.10 5.83 -50.53
N VAL A 25 -2.15 6.85 -49.69
CA VAL A 25 -3.39 7.60 -49.41
C VAL A 25 -3.16 9.10 -49.64
N ASN A 26 -3.46 9.53 -50.87
CA ASN A 26 -3.79 10.92 -51.18
C ASN A 26 -5.28 11.13 -50.91
N GLY A 27 -5.61 12.00 -49.95
CA GLY A 27 -7.00 12.35 -49.64
C GLY A 27 -7.06 13.60 -48.76
N SER A 28 -7.15 14.74 -49.43
CA SER A 28 -7.28 16.10 -48.87
C SER A 28 -8.47 16.27 -47.91
N LEU A 29 -8.20 16.95 -46.80
CA LEU A 29 -9.17 17.45 -45.81
C LEU A 29 -10.13 18.50 -46.40
N PRO A 30 -11.42 18.50 -46.03
CA PRO A 30 -12.27 19.68 -46.10
C PRO A 30 -12.26 20.45 -44.77
N THR A 31 -11.99 21.74 -44.86
CA THR A 31 -12.14 22.77 -43.83
C THR A 31 -13.58 23.27 -43.75
N ASP A 32 -14.15 23.43 -42.55
CA ASP A 32 -15.12 24.48 -42.23
C ASP A 32 -15.28 24.65 -40.69
N PRO A 33 -15.96 25.69 -40.15
CA PRO A 33 -15.34 26.63 -39.22
C PRO A 33 -16.02 26.68 -37.83
N THR A 34 -15.30 27.23 -36.85
CA THR A 34 -15.75 27.88 -35.60
C THR A 34 -17.15 27.58 -35.01
N PRO A 35 -17.23 27.09 -33.75
CA PRO A 35 -18.42 27.22 -32.92
C PRO A 35 -18.44 28.57 -32.16
N GLN A 36 -19.61 29.21 -32.16
CA GLN A 36 -19.93 30.38 -31.33
C GLN A 36 -20.06 29.99 -29.85
N PHE A 37 -19.46 30.78 -28.96
CA PHE A 37 -19.62 30.66 -27.50
C PHE A 37 -20.86 31.41 -27.01
N LEU A 38 -21.68 30.73 -26.22
CA LEU A 38 -22.74 31.32 -25.38
C LEU A 38 -22.12 31.89 -24.10
N SER A 39 -22.46 33.14 -23.81
CA SER A 39 -22.04 33.91 -22.64
C SER A 39 -22.79 33.53 -21.36
N GLY A 40 -22.07 33.42 -20.23
CA GLY A 40 -22.64 33.32 -18.88
C GLY A 40 -21.62 33.66 -17.78
N SER A 41 -21.67 34.92 -17.33
CA SER A 41 -21.19 35.53 -16.07
C SER A 41 -19.86 35.12 -15.42
N SER A 42 -18.99 36.13 -15.39
CA SER A 42 -17.72 36.35 -14.71
C SER A 42 -17.69 36.20 -13.17
N SER A 43 -16.64 35.53 -12.68
CA SER A 43 -15.91 35.90 -11.45
C SER A 43 -14.60 36.60 -11.84
N VAL A 44 -14.22 37.65 -11.10
CA VAL A 44 -13.10 38.55 -11.42
C VAL A 44 -11.76 37.80 -11.38
N ALA A 45 -11.07 37.72 -12.51
CA ALA A 45 -9.67 37.26 -12.58
C ALA A 45 -8.74 38.41 -12.18
N SER A 46 -7.94 38.24 -11.12
CA SER A 46 -6.78 39.10 -10.89
C SER A 46 -5.73 38.80 -11.95
N THR A 47 -5.35 39.81 -12.74
CA THR A 47 -4.41 39.66 -13.84
C THR A 47 -2.98 39.67 -13.30
N GLU A 48 -2.28 38.53 -13.31
CA GLU A 48 -0.83 38.50 -13.06
C GLU A 48 -0.11 39.31 -14.14
N ILE A 49 0.73 40.27 -13.75
CA ILE A 49 1.51 41.09 -14.68
C ILE A 49 2.85 40.39 -14.91
N VAL A 50 3.05 39.89 -16.13
CA VAL A 50 4.32 39.32 -16.59
C VAL A 50 5.29 40.45 -16.97
N THR A 51 6.51 40.38 -16.47
CA THR A 51 7.63 41.29 -16.80
C THR A 51 8.83 40.46 -17.23
N TYR A 52 9.25 40.55 -18.49
CA TYR A 52 10.41 39.81 -18.98
C TYR A 52 11.73 40.43 -18.49
N LEU A 53 12.73 39.59 -18.15
CA LEU A 53 14.03 40.08 -17.72
C LEU A 53 14.78 40.83 -18.83
N SER A 54 14.53 40.51 -20.09
CA SER A 54 15.05 41.25 -21.24
C SER A 54 14.49 42.68 -21.32
N ASP A 55 13.29 42.92 -20.80
CA ASP A 55 12.66 44.25 -20.74
C ASP A 55 13.14 45.07 -19.53
N LEU A 56 13.86 44.45 -18.58
CA LEU A 56 14.40 45.11 -17.41
C LEU A 56 15.85 45.55 -17.60
N ASN A 57 16.24 46.61 -16.89
CA ASN A 57 17.63 46.96 -16.73
C ASN A 57 18.23 46.14 -15.59
N SER A 58 19.26 45.35 -15.88
CA SER A 58 20.06 44.69 -14.85
C SER A 58 20.85 45.73 -14.05
N THR A 59 21.06 45.44 -12.77
CA THR A 59 21.92 46.22 -11.86
C THR A 59 23.40 45.98 -12.18
N SER A 60 23.75 44.76 -12.58
CA SER A 60 25.08 44.37 -13.04
C SER A 60 24.93 43.24 -14.06
N ALA A 61 25.82 43.19 -15.05
CA ALA A 61 25.93 42.08 -15.98
C ALA A 61 27.37 41.89 -16.44
N THR A 62 27.86 40.66 -16.37
CA THR A 62 29.07 40.19 -17.03
C THR A 62 28.71 39.02 -17.93
N ASN A 63 29.45 38.87 -19.02
CA ASN A 63 29.27 37.78 -19.96
C ASN A 63 30.65 37.19 -20.27
N GLY A 64 30.75 35.87 -20.41
CA GLY A 64 32.05 35.22 -20.61
C GLY A 64 32.74 35.61 -21.90
N TRP A 65 31.95 35.87 -22.95
CA TRP A 65 32.42 36.31 -24.26
C TRP A 65 31.33 37.12 -24.97
N GLY A 66 31.69 38.23 -25.59
CA GLY A 66 30.72 39.13 -26.23
C GLY A 66 29.80 39.85 -25.22
N VAL A 67 28.78 40.53 -25.73
CA VAL A 67 27.74 41.11 -24.88
C VAL A 67 26.63 40.10 -24.65
N PHE A 68 26.03 40.08 -23.45
CA PHE A 68 24.81 39.30 -23.27
C PHE A 68 23.68 39.96 -24.05
N GLU A 69 22.84 39.14 -24.66
CA GLU A 69 21.81 39.58 -25.57
C GLU A 69 20.42 39.49 -24.97
N LYS A 70 19.56 40.41 -25.41
CA LYS A 70 18.16 40.49 -25.00
C LYS A 70 17.31 40.01 -26.17
N ASP A 71 16.51 38.98 -25.93
CA ASP A 71 15.61 38.33 -26.89
C ASP A 71 16.33 37.72 -28.11
N LYS A 72 17.63 37.45 -27.97
CA LYS A 72 18.53 36.84 -28.95
C LYS A 72 19.55 35.95 -28.23
N SER A 73 20.05 34.95 -28.93
CA SER A 73 21.17 34.10 -28.49
C SER A 73 22.46 34.95 -28.39
N ASN A 74 23.56 34.36 -27.91
CA ASN A 74 24.83 35.08 -27.79
C ASN A 74 25.57 35.21 -29.15
N GLY A 75 25.66 36.41 -29.74
CA GLY A 75 26.25 36.64 -31.07
C GLY A 75 27.77 36.90 -31.13
N GLU A 76 28.49 36.70 -30.03
CA GLU A 76 29.94 36.83 -29.87
C GLU A 76 30.58 38.24 -29.96
N GLN A 77 30.23 39.11 -30.92
CA GLN A 77 31.03 40.31 -31.24
C GLN A 77 30.35 41.66 -30.94
N GLY A 78 29.10 41.82 -31.35
CA GLY A 78 28.33 43.06 -31.27
C GLY A 78 27.09 42.92 -30.40
N ALA A 79 26.34 44.01 -30.21
CA ALA A 79 25.01 43.90 -29.63
C ALA A 79 24.02 43.54 -30.75
N THR A 80 23.08 42.63 -30.48
CA THR A 80 22.00 42.20 -31.39
C THR A 80 22.45 41.44 -32.64
N ASP A 81 23.66 40.86 -32.63
CA ASP A 81 24.15 40.00 -33.71
C ASP A 81 23.85 38.51 -33.48
N GLY A 82 23.33 38.16 -32.31
CA GLY A 82 22.78 36.86 -31.97
C GLY A 82 21.56 36.46 -32.80
N LYS A 83 21.30 35.16 -32.83
CA LYS A 83 20.17 34.57 -33.53
C LYS A 83 18.94 34.52 -32.63
N THR A 84 17.84 33.98 -33.16
CA THR A 84 16.66 33.71 -32.34
C THR A 84 17.01 32.66 -31.29
N LEU A 85 16.62 32.91 -30.03
CA LEU A 85 16.78 31.96 -28.93
C LEU A 85 16.11 30.63 -29.29
N THR A 86 16.89 29.55 -29.29
CA THR A 86 16.40 28.21 -29.65
C THR A 86 16.92 27.16 -28.71
N LEU A 87 16.01 26.41 -28.07
CA LEU A 87 16.37 25.30 -27.20
C LEU A 87 15.60 24.04 -27.62
N ASN A 88 16.34 22.98 -27.94
CA ASN A 88 15.79 21.68 -28.34
C ASN A 88 14.75 21.79 -29.47
N GLY A 89 15.03 22.64 -30.46
CA GLY A 89 14.18 22.93 -31.61
C GLY A 89 13.01 23.86 -31.33
N VAL A 90 12.85 24.38 -30.10
CA VAL A 90 11.80 25.33 -29.72
C VAL A 90 12.33 26.76 -29.77
N THR A 91 11.65 27.63 -30.51
CA THR A 91 12.00 29.06 -30.62
C THR A 91 11.34 29.89 -29.53
N TYR A 92 12.10 30.81 -28.92
CA TYR A 92 11.59 31.72 -27.90
C TYR A 92 11.66 33.18 -28.36
N ALA A 93 10.55 33.90 -28.18
CA ALA A 93 10.46 35.31 -28.55
C ALA A 93 11.10 36.25 -27.51
N LYS A 94 11.24 35.79 -26.26
CA LYS A 94 11.75 36.56 -25.14
C LYS A 94 12.77 35.75 -24.34
N GLY A 95 13.79 36.39 -23.80
CA GLY A 95 14.80 35.73 -22.97
C GLY A 95 16.15 36.44 -22.98
N LEU A 96 17.17 35.82 -22.41
CA LEU A 96 18.55 36.33 -22.39
C LEU A 96 19.50 35.29 -22.97
N GLY A 97 20.25 35.64 -24.01
CA GLY A 97 21.36 34.83 -24.53
C GLY A 97 22.67 35.26 -23.88
N VAL A 98 23.42 34.31 -23.35
CA VAL A 98 24.69 34.54 -22.64
C VAL A 98 25.75 33.56 -23.10
N HIS A 99 26.99 33.85 -22.75
CA HIS A 99 28.12 32.95 -22.86
C HIS A 99 28.63 32.58 -21.47
N ALA A 100 28.92 31.31 -21.21
CA ALA A 100 29.32 30.85 -19.87
C ALA A 100 30.56 31.58 -19.33
N GLY A 101 30.59 31.75 -18.00
CA GLY A 101 31.33 32.81 -17.31
C GLY A 101 30.49 34.08 -17.11
N SER A 102 29.16 33.99 -17.24
CA SER A 102 28.23 35.12 -17.11
C SER A 102 27.63 35.23 -15.72
N GLU A 103 27.36 36.47 -15.31
CA GLU A 103 26.64 36.82 -14.09
C GLU A 103 25.75 38.02 -14.37
N ILE A 104 24.44 37.90 -14.17
CA ILE A 104 23.48 38.99 -14.36
C ILE A 104 22.67 39.17 -13.07
N ILE A 105 22.66 40.39 -12.54
CA ILE A 105 21.98 40.74 -11.29
C ILE A 105 20.85 41.72 -11.58
N TYR A 106 19.64 41.41 -11.11
CA TYR A 106 18.48 42.28 -11.14
C TYR A 106 18.09 42.69 -9.72
N ASN A 107 17.77 43.98 -9.54
CA ASN A 107 17.09 44.46 -8.34
C ASN A 107 15.59 44.18 -8.47
N LEU A 108 15.08 43.26 -7.65
CA LEU A 108 13.66 42.94 -7.59
C LEU A 108 12.89 43.95 -6.74
N GLY A 109 13.54 44.54 -5.73
CA GLY A 109 12.96 45.53 -4.83
C GLY A 109 11.67 45.08 -4.14
N GLY A 110 11.49 43.77 -3.93
CA GLY A 110 10.30 43.17 -3.32
C GLY A 110 9.04 43.23 -4.19
N LYS A 111 9.15 43.59 -5.47
CA LYS A 111 7.98 43.87 -6.34
C LYS A 111 7.39 42.64 -7.03
N TYR A 112 8.11 41.54 -7.04
CA TYR A 112 7.78 40.36 -7.81
C TYR A 112 7.57 39.18 -6.89
N THR A 113 6.73 38.24 -7.31
CA THR A 113 6.38 37.03 -6.55
C THR A 113 7.04 35.79 -7.12
N LYS A 114 7.38 35.79 -8.41
CA LYS A 114 7.88 34.59 -9.09
C LYS A 114 8.92 34.93 -10.13
N PHE A 115 9.95 34.09 -10.26
CA PHE A 115 10.89 34.05 -11.37
C PHE A 115 10.74 32.72 -12.11
N SER A 116 10.67 32.76 -13.45
CA SER A 116 10.56 31.57 -14.30
C SER A 116 11.43 31.71 -15.56
N SER A 117 12.06 30.62 -16.00
CA SER A 117 12.81 30.56 -17.28
C SER A 117 12.97 29.11 -17.74
N ASN A 118 12.90 28.86 -19.04
CA ASN A 118 13.48 27.66 -19.65
C ASN A 118 14.98 27.89 -19.81
N ILE A 119 15.79 26.85 -19.58
CA ILE A 119 17.26 26.94 -19.65
C ILE A 119 17.84 25.80 -20.52
N GLY A 120 18.96 26.09 -21.18
CA GLY A 120 19.72 25.15 -21.99
C GLY A 120 20.83 25.80 -22.80
N VAL A 121 21.61 24.98 -23.50
CA VAL A 121 22.58 25.44 -24.51
C VAL A 121 21.80 25.79 -25.79
N ASP A 122 22.07 26.95 -26.39
CA ASP A 122 21.36 27.38 -27.60
C ASP A 122 21.66 26.43 -28.78
N ASP A 123 20.63 26.08 -29.55
CA ASP A 123 20.74 25.14 -30.67
C ASP A 123 21.75 25.60 -31.74
N GLU A 124 22.10 26.88 -31.80
CA GLU A 124 23.02 27.44 -32.80
C GLU A 124 24.45 26.90 -32.71
N VAL A 125 24.86 26.44 -31.53
CA VAL A 125 26.17 25.81 -31.30
C VAL A 125 26.11 24.28 -31.40
N GLY A 126 24.92 23.71 -31.62
CA GLY A 126 24.70 22.27 -31.59
C GLY A 126 25.25 21.66 -30.29
N ASN A 127 25.94 20.52 -30.38
CA ASN A 127 26.47 19.81 -29.21
C ASN A 127 27.80 20.36 -28.67
N ALA A 128 28.28 21.50 -29.14
CA ALA A 128 29.62 21.98 -28.82
C ALA A 128 29.73 22.65 -27.44
N GLY A 129 28.64 23.22 -26.92
CA GLY A 129 28.62 23.95 -25.64
C GLY A 129 28.35 23.07 -24.42
N SER A 130 28.79 23.56 -23.26
CA SER A 130 28.84 22.86 -21.98
C SER A 130 28.67 23.84 -20.81
N VAL A 131 27.51 23.84 -20.14
CA VAL A 131 27.18 24.88 -19.14
C VAL A 131 26.53 24.35 -17.87
N VAL A 132 26.59 25.13 -16.80
CA VAL A 132 25.78 24.93 -15.57
C VAL A 132 25.10 26.24 -15.20
N PHE A 133 23.79 26.20 -15.04
CA PHE A 133 22.97 27.35 -14.64
C PHE A 133 22.83 27.39 -13.13
N GLN A 134 22.96 28.59 -12.55
CA GLN A 134 22.74 28.81 -11.12
C GLN A 134 21.86 30.05 -10.90
N VAL A 135 20.96 29.96 -9.91
CA VAL A 135 20.11 31.09 -9.52
C VAL A 135 20.28 31.37 -8.03
N PHE A 136 20.62 32.61 -7.72
CA PHE A 136 20.72 33.14 -6.37
C PHE A 136 19.65 34.20 -6.14
N VAL A 137 18.98 34.12 -4.99
CA VAL A 137 17.97 35.10 -4.57
C VAL A 137 18.39 35.62 -3.19
N ASP A 138 18.57 36.93 -3.08
CA ASP A 138 19.13 37.57 -1.87
C ASP A 138 20.44 36.93 -1.36
N GLY A 139 21.28 36.50 -2.30
CA GLY A 139 22.58 35.88 -2.01
C GLY A 139 22.52 34.39 -1.67
N ILE A 140 21.32 33.79 -1.58
CA ILE A 140 21.13 32.35 -1.33
C ILE A 140 20.97 31.63 -2.66
N GLN A 141 21.77 30.59 -2.91
CA GLN A 141 21.61 29.74 -4.09
C GLN A 141 20.36 28.88 -3.93
N LEU A 142 19.35 29.13 -4.75
CA LEU A 142 18.09 28.35 -4.74
C LEU A 142 18.04 27.30 -5.84
N PHE A 143 18.88 27.44 -6.86
CA PHE A 143 18.91 26.50 -7.98
C PHE A 143 20.34 26.33 -8.53
N THR A 144 20.67 25.09 -8.89
CA THR A 144 21.80 24.74 -9.76
C THR A 144 21.37 23.60 -10.68
N SER A 145 21.66 23.70 -11.97
CA SER A 145 21.46 22.57 -12.89
C SER A 145 22.59 21.54 -12.74
N SER A 146 22.38 20.35 -13.29
CA SER A 146 23.49 19.49 -13.72
C SER A 146 24.20 20.12 -14.93
N LYS A 147 25.35 19.56 -15.35
CA LYS A 147 26.00 19.97 -16.61
C LYS A 147 25.01 19.78 -17.77
N MET A 148 24.82 20.83 -18.56
CA MET A 148 23.97 20.85 -19.74
C MET A 148 24.83 21.02 -21.00
N THR A 149 24.50 20.28 -22.05
CA THR A 149 25.09 20.37 -23.39
C THR A 149 23.98 20.60 -24.43
N GLY A 150 24.32 20.83 -25.69
CA GLY A 150 23.31 20.92 -26.77
C GLY A 150 22.43 19.67 -26.96
N ALA A 151 22.80 18.54 -26.37
CA ALA A 151 21.98 17.31 -26.37
C ALA A 151 21.09 17.20 -25.11
N THR A 152 21.26 18.08 -24.12
CA THR A 152 20.47 18.05 -22.89
C THR A 152 19.10 18.67 -23.14
N ALA A 153 18.05 17.96 -22.76
CA ALA A 153 16.69 18.49 -22.87
C ALA A 153 16.54 19.81 -22.10
N THR A 154 15.73 20.72 -22.64
CA THR A 154 15.39 22.00 -22.00
C THR A 154 14.83 21.77 -20.60
N GLN A 155 15.33 22.50 -19.61
CA GLN A 155 14.88 22.42 -18.22
C GLN A 155 14.12 23.68 -17.82
N LEU A 156 13.01 23.54 -17.08
CA LEU A 156 12.27 24.67 -16.52
C LEU A 156 12.81 25.03 -15.13
N VAL A 157 13.13 26.31 -14.93
CA VAL A 157 13.40 26.93 -13.63
C VAL A 157 12.19 27.74 -13.23
N ASN A 158 11.70 27.51 -12.02
CA ASN A 158 10.53 28.18 -11.48
C ASN A 158 10.69 28.40 -9.95
N LEU A 159 10.92 29.64 -9.54
CA LEU A 159 11.31 30.00 -8.17
C LEU A 159 10.43 31.11 -7.59
N ASP A 160 10.10 30.98 -6.32
CA ASP A 160 9.47 32.04 -5.53
C ASP A 160 10.50 33.14 -5.23
N VAL A 161 10.16 34.38 -5.59
CA VAL A 161 10.97 35.57 -5.29
C VAL A 161 10.16 36.65 -4.54
N THR A 162 9.05 36.24 -3.94
CA THR A 162 8.13 37.10 -3.18
C THR A 162 8.93 37.80 -2.07
N GLY A 163 8.98 39.13 -2.13
CA GLY A 163 9.55 39.97 -1.08
C GLY A 163 11.07 40.00 -1.09
N LYS A 164 11.67 39.39 -2.12
CA LYS A 164 13.11 39.32 -2.31
C LYS A 164 13.60 40.57 -3.00
N GLN A 165 14.83 40.95 -2.65
CA GLN A 165 15.40 42.22 -3.07
C GLN A 165 16.26 42.07 -4.33
N SER A 166 16.85 40.91 -4.56
CA SER A 166 17.79 40.66 -5.65
C SER A 166 17.65 39.27 -6.25
N LEU A 167 17.80 39.20 -7.57
CA LEU A 167 17.90 37.97 -8.35
C LEU A 167 19.23 38.01 -9.09
N LYS A 168 20.02 36.95 -8.96
CA LYS A 168 21.30 36.78 -9.64
C LYS A 168 21.31 35.47 -10.42
N LEU A 169 21.54 35.59 -11.73
CA LEU A 169 21.62 34.50 -12.70
C LEU A 169 23.07 34.30 -13.10
N ILE A 170 23.58 33.07 -12.98
CA ILE A 170 24.96 32.72 -13.34
C ILE A 170 24.95 31.54 -14.29
N VAL A 171 25.80 31.58 -15.31
CA VAL A 171 26.12 30.43 -16.14
C VAL A 171 27.62 30.16 -16.07
N THR A 172 28.01 28.97 -15.61
CA THR A 172 29.41 28.51 -15.57
C THR A 172 29.68 27.51 -16.69
N ASN A 173 30.95 27.28 -17.02
CA ASN A 173 31.42 26.55 -18.21
C ASN A 173 31.47 25.02 -18.04
N GLY A 174 30.55 24.43 -17.27
CA GLY A 174 30.37 22.98 -17.22
C GLY A 174 31.59 22.11 -16.81
N GLY A 175 32.68 22.70 -16.34
CA GLY A 175 33.92 22.00 -15.95
C GLY A 175 34.97 21.80 -17.06
N ASP A 176 34.81 22.40 -18.24
CA ASP A 176 35.82 22.46 -19.34
C ASP A 176 36.27 23.91 -19.63
N ASP A 177 36.66 24.27 -20.85
CA ASP A 177 36.87 25.69 -21.23
C ASP A 177 35.53 26.34 -21.60
N ASN A 178 35.49 27.56 -22.13
CA ASN A 178 34.23 28.21 -22.47
C ASN A 178 33.87 28.12 -23.96
N THR A 179 34.54 27.29 -24.75
CA THR A 179 34.35 27.28 -26.21
C THR A 179 32.92 26.85 -26.56
N PHE A 180 32.18 27.69 -27.30
CA PHE A 180 30.79 27.46 -27.72
C PHE A 180 29.75 27.36 -26.58
N ASP A 181 30.05 27.90 -25.40
CA ASP A 181 29.13 27.86 -24.26
C ASP A 181 28.02 28.92 -24.35
N HIS A 182 27.30 28.91 -25.48
CA HIS A 182 26.15 29.77 -25.73
C HIS A 182 24.94 29.19 -25.00
N ALA A 183 24.42 29.92 -24.03
CA ALA A 183 23.39 29.47 -23.12
C ALA A 183 22.25 30.46 -23.07
N ASP A 184 21.02 29.94 -22.97
CA ASP A 184 19.83 30.76 -22.95
C ASP A 184 19.09 30.67 -21.62
N TRP A 185 18.72 31.83 -21.09
CA TRP A 185 17.59 32.00 -20.18
C TRP A 185 16.35 32.33 -21.01
N ALA A 186 15.77 31.32 -21.65
CA ALA A 186 14.63 31.44 -22.55
C ALA A 186 13.30 31.65 -21.79
N ASP A 187 12.44 32.54 -22.28
CA ASP A 187 11.20 32.99 -21.62
C ASP A 187 11.41 33.51 -20.17
N ALA A 188 12.62 34.05 -19.88
CA ALA A 188 12.98 34.52 -18.55
C ALA A 188 12.11 35.70 -18.09
N LYS A 189 11.28 35.48 -17.08
CA LYS A 189 10.24 36.42 -16.64
C LYS A 189 10.04 36.45 -15.13
N LEU A 190 9.55 37.61 -14.68
CA LEU A 190 9.11 37.91 -13.33
C LEU A 190 7.61 38.20 -13.33
N LEU A 191 6.90 37.80 -12.27
CA LEU A 191 5.47 38.08 -12.11
C LEU A 191 5.24 39.11 -10.99
N SER A 192 4.38 40.10 -11.20
CA SER A 192 3.96 41.10 -10.21
C SER A 192 2.44 41.32 -10.23
N GLY A 193 1.84 41.82 -9.15
CA GLY A 193 0.40 42.15 -9.10
C GLY A 193 -0.52 41.15 -8.39
N GLY A 194 0.01 40.21 -7.61
CA GLY A 194 -0.72 39.62 -6.48
C GLY A 194 -0.84 40.63 -5.33
N THR A 195 -1.81 40.44 -4.44
CA THR A 195 -2.06 41.25 -3.23
C THR A 195 -0.79 41.54 -2.39
N PRO A 196 -0.76 42.62 -1.58
CA PRO A 196 0.39 42.89 -0.70
C PRO A 196 0.68 41.67 0.18
N PHE A 197 1.96 41.46 0.49
CA PHE A 197 2.42 40.37 1.35
C PHE A 197 1.54 40.22 2.57
N ASP A 198 1.04 39.01 2.74
CA ASP A 198 0.37 38.61 3.95
C ASP A 198 1.37 38.63 5.10
N THR A 199 1.12 39.51 6.06
CA THR A 199 1.84 39.58 7.34
C THR A 199 0.97 39.10 8.49
N THR A 200 -0.21 38.54 8.17
CA THR A 200 -1.13 38.03 9.17
C THR A 200 -0.81 36.56 9.43
N ALA A 201 -0.88 36.15 10.69
CA ALA A 201 -0.75 34.75 11.03
C ALA A 201 -2.05 34.00 10.70
N PRO A 202 -1.99 32.68 10.45
CA PRO A 202 -3.18 31.88 10.23
C PRO A 202 -4.21 32.04 11.36
N THR A 203 -5.47 32.11 10.98
CA THR A 203 -6.60 32.03 11.91
C THR A 203 -6.98 30.58 12.15
N ALA A 204 -7.51 30.26 13.33
CA ALA A 204 -7.90 28.91 13.70
C ALA A 204 -9.29 28.93 14.35
N THR A 205 -10.17 28.02 13.92
CA THR A 205 -11.54 27.90 14.44
C THR A 205 -11.82 26.48 14.90
N LEU A 206 -12.27 26.33 16.15
CA LEU A 206 -12.64 25.03 16.74
C LEU A 206 -14.04 24.58 16.28
N ALA A 207 -14.15 23.35 15.83
CA ALA A 207 -15.40 22.62 15.69
C ALA A 207 -15.35 21.35 16.57
N ALA A 208 -16.03 21.42 17.72
CA ALA A 208 -16.04 20.38 18.73
C ALA A 208 -17.48 20.17 19.25
N ALA A 209 -17.96 18.92 19.21
CA ALA A 209 -19.31 18.57 19.64
C ALA A 209 -19.34 18.16 21.12
N ALA A 210 -20.42 18.46 21.83
CA ALA A 210 -20.54 17.99 23.22
C ALA A 210 -20.53 16.45 23.29
N LEU A 211 -19.79 15.92 24.28
CA LEU A 211 -19.70 14.50 24.58
C LEU A 211 -20.78 14.13 25.60
N ASN A 212 -21.76 13.32 25.21
CA ASN A 212 -22.93 12.99 26.03
C ASN A 212 -23.14 11.48 26.20
N SER A 213 -22.09 10.68 26.08
CA SER A 213 -22.14 9.22 26.22
C SER A 213 -20.81 8.66 26.69
N THR A 214 -20.83 7.61 27.52
CA THR A 214 -19.61 6.92 27.95
C THR A 214 -18.89 6.32 26.74
N ARG A 215 -17.57 6.50 26.63
CA ARG A 215 -16.76 5.89 25.57
C ARG A 215 -15.31 5.67 26.00
N THR A 216 -14.69 4.59 25.52
CA THR A 216 -13.25 4.31 25.72
C THR A 216 -12.37 4.82 24.56
N THR A 217 -13.00 5.26 23.47
CA THR A 217 -12.30 5.82 22.32
C THR A 217 -11.87 7.26 22.60
N PRO A 218 -10.72 7.73 22.07
CA PRO A 218 -10.34 9.14 22.14
C PRO A 218 -11.47 10.08 21.68
N TYR A 219 -11.57 11.25 22.32
CA TYR A 219 -12.51 12.28 21.91
C TYR A 219 -11.87 13.08 20.76
N GLY A 220 -12.48 13.00 19.58
CA GLY A 220 -12.06 13.71 18.38
C GLY A 220 -12.75 15.06 18.23
N PHE A 221 -12.01 16.05 17.74
CA PHE A 221 -12.53 17.36 17.34
C PHE A 221 -11.71 17.90 16.16
N THR A 222 -12.26 18.87 15.45
CA THR A 222 -11.59 19.47 14.29
C THR A 222 -11.22 20.92 14.56
N VAL A 223 -10.09 21.35 14.02
CA VAL A 223 -9.69 22.76 13.96
C VAL A 223 -9.49 23.12 12.49
N THR A 224 -10.21 24.14 12.02
CA THR A 224 -10.01 24.68 10.68
C THR A 224 -9.06 25.87 10.78
N TYR A 225 -7.90 25.73 10.16
CA TYR A 225 -6.93 26.79 9.97
C TYR A 225 -7.21 27.48 8.64
N ALA A 226 -7.25 28.80 8.63
CA ALA A 226 -7.48 29.58 7.43
C ALA A 226 -6.53 30.77 7.36
N ASP A 227 -6.00 31.00 6.19
CA ASP A 227 -5.07 32.08 5.89
C ASP A 227 -5.32 32.58 4.46
N ALA A 228 -5.15 33.89 4.23
CA ALA A 228 -5.46 34.48 2.93
C ALA A 228 -4.44 34.04 1.85
N THR A 229 -3.24 33.64 2.26
CA THR A 229 -2.20 33.11 1.37
C THR A 229 -2.27 31.59 1.28
N ALA A 230 -1.85 30.89 2.34
CA ALA A 230 -1.97 29.45 2.51
C ALA A 230 -1.40 29.05 3.87
N VAL A 231 -2.09 28.16 4.56
CA VAL A 231 -1.56 27.52 5.77
C VAL A 231 -0.48 26.51 5.35
N ASN A 232 0.67 26.54 6.02
CA ASN A 232 1.74 25.58 5.78
C ASN A 232 1.44 24.26 6.49
N LEU A 233 1.03 23.27 5.71
CA LEU A 233 0.65 21.94 6.20
C LEU A 233 1.76 21.29 7.04
N SER A 234 3.03 21.49 6.67
CA SER A 234 4.16 20.91 7.41
C SER A 234 4.31 21.44 8.85
N THR A 235 3.68 22.57 9.16
CA THR A 235 3.68 23.15 10.51
C THR A 235 2.53 22.65 11.36
N ILE A 236 1.48 22.08 10.74
CA ILE A 236 0.40 21.38 11.46
C ILE A 236 0.94 20.01 11.88
N ASN A 237 1.30 19.88 13.16
CA ASN A 237 1.87 18.69 13.74
C ASN A 237 1.12 18.26 15.02
N GLY A 238 1.20 16.97 15.34
CA GLY A 238 0.56 16.43 16.53
C GLY A 238 1.14 15.11 16.96
N THR A 239 2.47 15.05 16.99
CA THR A 239 3.17 13.92 17.63
C THR A 239 3.09 14.09 19.15
N THR A 240 3.19 13.00 19.91
CA THR A 240 3.08 13.07 21.38
C THR A 240 4.21 13.88 22.04
N ALA A 241 5.29 14.19 21.32
CA ALA A 241 6.43 14.99 21.79
C ALA A 241 6.36 16.49 21.40
N ALA A 242 5.53 16.87 20.43
CA ALA A 242 5.25 18.25 20.02
C ALA A 242 3.90 18.28 19.26
N SER A 243 2.98 19.15 19.70
CA SER A 243 1.65 19.33 19.11
C SER A 243 1.24 20.79 19.16
N ASP A 244 0.47 21.22 18.16
CA ASP A 244 0.01 22.59 18.02
C ASP A 244 -1.14 22.94 18.98
N ILE A 245 -1.87 21.94 19.46
CA ILE A 245 -3.09 22.12 20.24
C ILE A 245 -2.92 21.53 21.64
N ARG A 246 -3.17 22.35 22.67
CA ARG A 246 -3.32 21.89 24.06
C ARG A 246 -4.78 21.97 24.49
N VAL A 247 -5.31 20.87 25.02
CA VAL A 247 -6.62 20.84 25.66
C VAL A 247 -6.45 20.82 27.17
N THR A 248 -7.17 21.69 27.87
CA THR A 248 -7.26 21.70 29.35
C THR A 248 -8.68 21.43 29.80
N GLY A 249 -8.86 20.81 30.96
CA GLY A 249 -10.16 20.49 31.55
C GLY A 249 -10.14 20.57 33.07
N ALA A 250 -11.24 20.16 33.73
CA ALA A 250 -11.29 20.10 35.18
C ALA A 250 -10.29 19.08 35.77
N HIS A 251 -10.11 19.11 37.09
CA HIS A 251 -9.22 18.20 37.83
C HIS A 251 -7.76 18.18 37.35
N GLY A 252 -7.28 19.28 36.76
CA GLY A 252 -5.90 19.42 36.31
C GLY A 252 -5.61 18.72 34.98
N PHE A 253 -6.64 18.26 34.25
CA PHE A 253 -6.45 17.65 32.94
C PHE A 253 -5.77 18.64 32.00
N SER A 254 -4.64 18.24 31.43
CA SER A 254 -4.01 18.96 30.34
C SER A 254 -3.23 18.02 29.43
N GLN A 255 -3.63 17.97 28.16
CA GLN A 255 -3.07 17.08 27.17
C GLN A 255 -2.73 17.86 25.89
N LEU A 256 -1.60 17.53 25.28
CA LEU A 256 -1.33 17.88 23.89
C LEU A 256 -2.20 16.97 23.02
N ALA A 257 -3.01 17.56 22.14
CA ALA A 257 -3.90 16.77 21.29
C ALA A 257 -3.11 16.09 20.18
N THR A 258 -3.41 14.83 19.90
CA THR A 258 -2.73 14.08 18.83
C THR A 258 -3.40 14.39 17.50
N LEU A 259 -2.62 14.73 16.47
CA LEU A 259 -3.13 14.94 15.12
C LEU A 259 -3.49 13.57 14.52
N VAL A 260 -4.74 13.41 14.12
CA VAL A 260 -5.28 12.20 13.48
C VAL A 260 -5.16 12.29 11.97
N GLY A 261 -5.33 13.48 11.40
CA GLY A 261 -5.19 13.74 9.98
C GLY A 261 -5.62 15.16 9.61
N VAL A 262 -5.31 15.57 8.38
CA VAL A 262 -5.73 16.85 7.79
C VAL A 262 -6.60 16.54 6.56
N SER A 263 -7.58 17.40 6.28
CA SER A 263 -8.49 17.28 5.13
C SER A 263 -7.74 17.23 3.79
N THR A 264 -8.15 16.35 2.88
CA THR A 264 -7.60 16.26 1.52
C THR A 264 -8.09 17.40 0.62
N PRO A 265 -7.26 17.86 -0.34
CA PRO A 265 -5.90 17.39 -0.64
C PRO A 265 -4.88 17.82 0.44
N ASN A 266 -3.94 16.92 0.78
CA ASN A 266 -2.89 17.14 1.80
C ASN A 266 -1.75 18.02 1.25
N VAL A 267 -2.08 19.24 0.88
CA VAL A 267 -1.13 20.26 0.37
C VAL A 267 -1.32 21.56 1.15
N ASN A 268 -0.36 22.49 1.05
CA ASN A 268 -0.55 23.84 1.59
C ASN A 268 -1.79 24.49 0.96
N SER A 269 -2.70 25.02 1.78
CA SER A 269 -4.01 25.51 1.31
C SER A 269 -4.48 26.71 2.12
N SER A 270 -5.27 27.59 1.51
CA SER A 270 -5.91 28.75 2.17
C SER A 270 -6.85 28.35 3.31
N SER A 271 -7.31 27.10 3.32
CA SER A 271 -8.04 26.51 4.44
C SER A 271 -7.68 25.04 4.58
N LEU A 272 -7.30 24.63 5.79
CA LEU A 272 -6.99 23.25 6.16
C LEU A 272 -7.80 22.86 7.40
N THR A 273 -8.51 21.74 7.35
CA THR A 273 -9.20 21.21 8.53
C THR A 273 -8.43 20.03 9.09
N ALA A 274 -7.84 20.23 10.26
CA ALA A 274 -7.12 19.20 11.00
C ALA A 274 -8.04 18.52 12.02
N THR A 275 -8.03 17.19 12.03
CA THR A 275 -8.71 16.37 13.03
C THR A 275 -7.73 16.00 14.12
N TYR A 276 -8.04 16.37 15.35
CA TYR A 276 -7.27 16.06 16.54
C TYR A 276 -8.04 15.15 17.48
N GLN A 277 -7.33 14.45 18.36
CA GLN A 277 -7.94 13.65 19.41
C GLN A 277 -7.24 13.85 20.76
N ILE A 278 -8.00 13.64 21.83
CA ILE A 278 -7.51 13.53 23.21
C ILE A 278 -8.08 12.29 23.87
N VAL A 279 -7.30 11.67 24.76
CA VAL A 279 -7.80 10.57 25.60
C VAL A 279 -8.37 11.10 26.92
N ALA A 280 -9.37 10.42 27.47
CA ALA A 280 -9.88 10.72 28.81
C ALA A 280 -8.76 10.56 29.86
N PRO A 281 -8.80 11.29 30.98
CA PRO A 281 -7.80 11.23 32.05
C PRO A 281 -7.44 9.81 32.50
N ASP A 282 -8.42 8.90 32.59
CA ASP A 282 -8.25 7.51 33.01
C ASP A 282 -8.46 6.49 31.87
N GLY A 283 -8.53 6.99 30.63
CA GLY A 283 -8.76 6.20 29.41
C GLY A 283 -10.23 5.88 29.10
N VAL A 284 -11.19 6.33 29.91
CA VAL A 284 -12.63 6.20 29.62
C VAL A 284 -13.31 7.54 29.83
N TRP A 285 -13.94 8.09 28.79
CA TRP A 285 -14.82 9.24 28.96
C TRP A 285 -16.11 8.80 29.66
N ASP A 286 -16.33 9.25 30.90
CA ASP A 286 -17.52 8.91 31.68
C ASP A 286 -18.08 10.12 32.45
N ALA A 287 -18.97 9.87 33.41
CA ALA A 287 -19.60 10.93 34.19
C ALA A 287 -18.62 11.65 35.16
N ASN A 288 -17.47 11.06 35.49
CA ASN A 288 -16.42 11.67 36.30
C ASN A 288 -15.63 12.72 35.49
N ASP A 289 -15.60 12.59 34.16
CA ASP A 289 -15.00 13.58 33.26
C ASP A 289 -15.92 14.75 32.93
N ASN A 290 -17.15 14.74 33.45
CA ASN A 290 -18.14 15.76 33.16
C ASN A 290 -17.65 17.15 33.58
N SER A 291 -17.19 17.91 32.59
CA SER A 291 -16.67 19.26 32.77
C SER A 291 -16.58 19.99 31.43
N THR A 292 -16.15 21.25 31.50
CA THR A 292 -15.85 22.05 30.31
C THR A 292 -14.37 21.94 29.97
N TYR A 293 -14.08 21.57 28.72
CA TYR A 293 -12.72 21.47 28.18
C TYR A 293 -12.46 22.65 27.26
N THR A 294 -11.23 23.20 27.31
CA THR A 294 -10.79 24.35 26.51
C THR A 294 -9.68 23.91 25.56
N ALA A 295 -9.84 24.16 24.27
CA ALA A 295 -8.80 23.93 23.27
C ALA A 295 -8.03 25.22 23.00
N THR A 296 -6.69 25.14 23.04
CA THR A 296 -5.79 26.29 22.87
C THR A 296 -4.76 25.98 21.79
N LEU A 297 -4.66 26.85 20.78
CA LEU A 297 -3.55 26.89 19.84
C LEU A 297 -2.32 27.45 20.53
N ILE A 298 -1.22 26.71 20.47
CA ILE A 298 0.05 27.10 21.08
C ILE A 298 0.79 28.09 20.16
N ALA A 299 1.33 29.16 20.75
CA ALA A 299 2.06 30.20 20.04
C ALA A 299 3.20 29.62 19.19
N GLY A 300 3.37 30.14 17.97
CA GLY A 300 4.48 29.76 17.10
C GLY A 300 4.40 28.38 16.45
N GLN A 301 3.36 27.58 16.71
CA GLN A 301 3.30 26.19 16.21
C GLN A 301 2.79 26.09 14.77
N VAL A 302 1.70 26.77 14.42
CA VAL A 302 1.14 26.76 13.06
C VAL A 302 1.52 28.05 12.33
N ALA A 303 2.09 27.89 11.13
CA ALA A 303 2.50 28.99 10.26
C ALA A 303 1.75 28.97 8.93
N ASP A 304 1.72 30.13 8.27
CA ASP A 304 1.43 30.19 6.83
C ASP A 304 2.66 29.77 6.01
N THR A 305 2.52 29.69 4.68
CA THR A 305 3.62 29.36 3.77
C THR A 305 4.71 30.43 3.70
N LEU A 306 4.49 31.59 4.33
CA LEU A 306 5.42 32.71 4.42
C LEU A 306 6.14 32.78 5.78
N GLY A 307 5.78 31.90 6.72
CA GLY A 307 6.38 31.76 8.05
C GLY A 307 5.75 32.64 9.14
N ASN A 308 4.64 33.32 8.88
CA ASN A 308 3.92 34.08 9.92
C ASN A 308 3.25 33.13 10.91
N THR A 309 3.41 33.37 12.21
CA THR A 309 2.82 32.56 13.28
C THR A 309 2.18 33.44 14.35
N THR A 310 1.24 32.89 15.12
CA THR A 310 0.62 33.61 16.24
C THR A 310 1.63 33.83 17.37
N ALA A 311 1.85 35.08 17.78
CA ALA A 311 2.84 35.45 18.81
C ALA A 311 2.46 35.03 20.25
N ALA A 312 1.21 34.64 20.49
CA ALA A 312 0.71 34.21 21.79
C ALA A 312 -0.27 33.04 21.62
N ASN A 313 -0.50 32.28 22.71
CA ASN A 313 -1.47 31.19 22.71
C ASN A 313 -2.88 31.72 22.44
N ILE A 314 -3.63 31.08 21.55
CA ILE A 314 -4.99 31.49 21.18
C ILE A 314 -5.99 30.48 21.74
N ASN A 315 -6.92 30.95 22.58
CA ASN A 315 -8.05 30.13 23.02
C ASN A 315 -9.03 29.99 21.84
N LEU A 316 -9.20 28.75 21.35
CA LEU A 316 -10.05 28.46 20.18
C LEU A 316 -11.51 28.22 20.56
N GLY A 317 -11.80 28.02 21.84
CA GLY A 317 -13.14 27.74 22.36
C GLY A 317 -13.18 26.55 23.30
N THR A 318 -14.41 26.17 23.69
CA THR A 318 -14.67 25.10 24.65
C THR A 318 -15.68 24.09 24.14
N PHE A 319 -15.59 22.85 24.61
CA PHE A 319 -16.64 21.83 24.45
C PHE A 319 -17.00 21.20 25.81
N GLN A 320 -18.20 20.65 25.91
CA GLN A 320 -18.71 20.04 27.13
C GLN A 320 -18.57 18.52 27.08
N VAL A 321 -18.12 17.95 28.19
CA VAL A 321 -18.35 16.54 28.52
C VAL A 321 -19.49 16.52 29.53
N ALA A 322 -20.59 15.89 29.14
CA ALA A 322 -21.87 15.83 29.85
C ALA A 322 -22.52 14.45 29.65
N VAL A 323 -21.75 13.40 29.96
CA VAL A 323 -22.19 12.01 29.96
C VAL A 323 -23.27 11.83 31.03
N PRO A 324 -24.49 11.38 30.66
CA PRO A 324 -25.55 11.11 31.63
C PRO A 324 -25.07 10.14 32.70
N THR A 325 -25.36 10.43 33.97
CA THR A 325 -25.15 9.50 35.08
C THR A 325 -26.16 8.35 35.00
N GLY A 326 -25.92 7.45 34.06
CA GLY A 326 -26.59 6.15 33.99
C GLY A 326 -26.11 5.29 35.17
N SER A 327 -27.05 4.78 35.96
CA SER A 327 -26.76 3.97 37.15
C SER A 327 -26.11 2.63 36.75
N SER A 328 -24.78 2.59 36.81
CA SER A 328 -24.00 1.41 37.17
C SER A 328 -22.82 1.90 38.00
N THR A 329 -22.87 1.68 39.30
CA THR A 329 -21.77 2.02 40.22
C THR A 329 -20.60 1.07 39.98
N GLU A 330 -19.75 1.36 38.99
CA GLU A 330 -18.42 0.76 38.93
C GLU A 330 -17.66 1.20 40.18
N THR A 331 -17.18 0.22 40.94
CA THR A 331 -16.42 0.47 42.16
C THR A 331 -14.96 0.11 41.87
N VAL A 332 -14.10 1.12 41.86
CA VAL A 332 -12.64 0.98 41.78
C VAL A 332 -12.10 0.60 43.17
N THR A 333 -11.28 -0.43 43.21
CA THR A 333 -10.61 -0.90 44.42
C THR A 333 -9.11 -0.98 44.14
N TYR A 334 -8.30 -0.15 44.79
CA TYR A 334 -6.85 -0.20 44.65
C TYR A 334 -6.27 -1.44 45.33
N LEU A 335 -5.25 -2.04 44.71
CA LEU A 335 -4.57 -3.20 45.29
C LEU A 335 -3.81 -2.84 46.57
N SER A 336 -3.31 -1.61 46.68
CA SER A 336 -2.73 -1.09 47.91
C SER A 336 -3.73 -1.01 49.07
N ASP A 337 -5.02 -0.84 48.78
CA ASP A 337 -6.09 -0.83 49.79
C ASP A 337 -6.59 -2.25 50.13
N LEU A 338 -6.18 -3.27 49.36
CA LEU A 338 -6.52 -4.65 49.61
C LEU A 338 -5.47 -5.36 50.48
N ASN A 339 -5.93 -6.37 51.20
CA ASN A 339 -5.05 -7.34 51.82
C ASN A 339 -4.69 -8.40 50.78
N SER A 340 -3.41 -8.52 50.46
CA SER A 340 -2.89 -9.64 49.67
C SER A 340 -3.06 -10.95 50.46
N THR A 341 -3.26 -12.04 49.72
CA THR A 341 -3.30 -13.41 50.27
C THR A 341 -1.89 -13.93 50.54
N SER A 342 -0.93 -13.53 49.72
CA SER A 342 0.51 -13.76 49.93
C SER A 342 1.28 -12.59 49.32
N ALA A 343 2.42 -12.24 49.91
CA ALA A 343 3.35 -11.29 49.34
C ALA A 343 4.79 -11.66 49.72
N ALA A 344 5.65 -11.66 48.73
CA ALA A 344 7.10 -11.76 48.85
C ALA A 344 7.73 -10.64 48.03
N ASN A 345 8.85 -10.12 48.51
CA ASN A 345 9.60 -9.06 47.86
C ASN A 345 11.07 -9.46 47.82
N GLY A 346 11.79 -9.10 46.75
CA GLY A 346 13.19 -9.53 46.62
C GLY A 346 14.11 -8.91 47.67
N TRP A 347 13.84 -7.67 48.08
CA TRP A 347 14.57 -6.96 49.11
C TRP A 347 13.66 -5.94 49.80
N GLY A 348 13.71 -5.88 51.13
CA GLY A 348 12.83 -5.01 51.91
C GLY A 348 11.35 -5.42 51.90
N VAL A 349 10.49 -4.55 52.42
CA VAL A 349 9.03 -4.77 52.41
C VAL A 349 8.46 -4.18 51.12
N PHE A 350 7.47 -4.84 50.50
CA PHE A 350 6.74 -4.19 49.42
C PHE A 350 5.89 -3.06 49.99
N GLU A 351 5.91 -1.92 49.32
CA GLU A 351 5.32 -0.69 49.80
C GLU A 351 3.96 -0.45 49.18
N LYS A 352 3.06 0.12 49.97
CA LYS A 352 1.71 0.52 49.53
C LYS A 352 1.71 2.03 49.33
N ASP A 353 1.38 2.45 48.11
CA ASP A 353 1.31 3.85 47.68
C ASP A 353 2.66 4.61 47.74
N LYS A 354 3.76 3.87 47.82
CA LYS A 354 5.15 4.36 47.88
C LYS A 354 6.06 3.41 47.09
N SER A 355 7.18 3.92 46.57
CA SER A 355 8.25 3.14 45.94
C SER A 355 8.88 2.17 46.94
N ASN A 356 9.71 1.23 46.50
CA ASN A 356 10.41 0.32 47.42
C ASN A 356 11.56 1.04 48.16
N GLY A 357 11.50 1.23 49.48
CA GLY A 357 12.56 1.93 50.24
C GLY A 357 13.59 1.04 50.96
N GLU A 358 13.61 -0.26 50.64
CA GLU A 358 14.58 -1.29 51.07
C GLU A 358 14.59 -1.72 52.55
N GLN A 359 14.36 -0.85 53.55
CA GLN A 359 14.64 -1.18 54.95
C GLN A 359 13.40 -1.49 55.79
N GLY A 360 12.37 -0.65 55.75
CA GLY A 360 11.21 -0.76 56.64
C GLY A 360 9.96 -0.13 56.06
N ALA A 361 8.79 -0.58 56.52
CA ALA A 361 7.52 -0.11 55.97
C ALA A 361 7.41 1.42 55.92
N THR A 362 6.98 1.95 54.78
CA THR A 362 6.72 3.35 54.42
C THR A 362 7.94 4.26 54.24
N ASP A 363 9.15 3.70 54.19
CA ASP A 363 10.39 4.46 53.93
C ASP A 363 10.60 4.82 52.46
N GLY A 364 9.84 4.18 51.56
CA GLY A 364 9.74 4.50 50.14
C GLY A 364 9.30 5.94 49.83
N LYS A 365 9.71 6.41 48.66
CA LYS A 365 9.33 7.73 48.12
C LYS A 365 7.96 7.65 47.41
N THR A 366 7.51 8.77 46.86
CA THR A 366 6.36 8.78 45.96
C THR A 366 6.66 7.91 44.75
N LEU A 367 5.72 7.04 44.37
CA LEU A 367 5.80 6.23 43.15
C LEU A 367 5.99 7.15 41.93
N THR A 368 7.08 6.96 41.19
CA THR A 368 7.41 7.80 40.05
C THR A 368 7.87 6.97 38.86
N LEU A 369 7.17 7.06 37.73
CA LEU A 369 7.55 6.37 36.49
C LEU A 369 7.65 7.37 35.34
N ASN A 370 8.83 7.44 34.72
CA ASN A 370 9.13 8.30 33.57
C ASN A 370 8.70 9.76 33.79
N GLY A 371 8.96 10.28 34.99
CA GLY A 371 8.63 11.64 35.44
C GLY A 371 7.19 11.84 35.91
N VAL A 372 6.34 10.80 35.90
CA VAL A 372 4.94 10.88 36.34
C VAL A 372 4.79 10.33 37.76
N THR A 373 4.20 11.12 38.66
CA THR A 373 3.93 10.74 40.04
C THR A 373 2.58 10.03 40.19
N TYR A 374 2.52 8.96 40.98
CA TYR A 374 1.29 8.23 41.27
C TYR A 374 0.96 8.26 42.76
N ALA A 375 -0.30 8.55 43.08
CA ALA A 375 -0.79 8.60 44.46
C ALA A 375 -1.13 7.22 45.03
N LYS A 376 -1.37 6.23 44.16
CA LYS A 376 -1.76 4.86 44.52
C LYS A 376 -0.92 3.85 43.75
N GLY A 377 -0.65 2.70 44.36
CA GLY A 377 0.07 1.60 43.70
C GLY A 377 0.87 0.75 44.67
N LEU A 378 1.71 -0.14 44.14
CA LEU A 378 2.60 -0.99 44.93
C LEU A 378 4.05 -0.80 44.47
N GLY A 379 4.93 -0.39 45.36
CA GLY A 379 6.38 -0.38 45.13
C GLY A 379 6.98 -1.71 45.56
N VAL A 380 7.75 -2.34 44.67
CA VAL A 380 8.38 -3.65 44.92
C VAL A 380 9.85 -3.63 44.52
N HIS A 381 10.57 -4.64 44.98
CA HIS A 381 11.91 -4.95 44.53
C HIS A 381 11.88 -6.29 43.79
N ALA A 382 12.50 -6.38 42.61
CA ALA A 382 12.45 -7.58 41.78
C ALA A 382 12.94 -8.85 42.51
N GLY A 383 12.37 -9.99 42.11
CA GLY A 383 12.22 -11.17 42.96
C GLY A 383 10.91 -11.14 43.77
N SER A 384 9.95 -10.29 43.40
CA SER A 384 8.68 -10.13 44.11
C SER A 384 7.57 -11.01 43.53
N GLU A 385 6.67 -11.44 44.41
CA GLU A 385 5.43 -12.15 44.08
C GLU A 385 4.33 -11.69 45.05
N ILE A 386 3.25 -11.12 44.52
CA ILE A 386 2.09 -10.68 45.32
C ILE A 386 0.82 -11.34 44.75
N ILE A 387 0.06 -12.02 45.61
CA ILE A 387 -1.15 -12.75 45.24
C ILE A 387 -2.37 -12.12 45.92
N TYR A 388 -3.41 -11.86 45.15
CA TYR A 388 -4.72 -11.39 45.62
C TYR A 388 -5.81 -12.39 45.27
N ASN A 389 -6.75 -12.60 46.20
CA ASN A 389 -7.99 -13.32 45.95
C ASN A 389 -9.03 -12.36 45.37
N LEU A 390 -9.42 -12.60 44.12
CA LEU A 390 -10.43 -11.83 43.42
C LEU A 390 -11.86 -12.30 43.76
N GLY A 391 -12.03 -13.59 44.05
CA GLY A 391 -13.31 -14.20 44.41
C GLY A 391 -14.43 -13.99 43.39
N GLY A 392 -14.10 -13.79 42.11
CA GLY A 392 -15.05 -13.56 41.02
C GLY A 392 -15.74 -12.19 41.03
N LYS A 393 -15.29 -11.26 41.89
CA LYS A 393 -15.98 -9.98 42.15
C LYS A 393 -15.64 -8.86 41.16
N TYR A 394 -14.54 -9.01 40.46
CA TYR A 394 -13.96 -7.96 39.63
C TYR A 394 -14.05 -8.35 38.16
N THR A 395 -14.14 -7.36 37.29
CA THR A 395 -14.19 -7.51 35.84
C THR A 395 -12.90 -7.05 35.18
N LYS A 396 -12.08 -6.22 35.85
CA LYS A 396 -10.85 -5.66 35.27
C LYS A 396 -9.74 -5.53 36.31
N PHE A 397 -8.50 -5.80 35.89
CA PHE A 397 -7.27 -5.41 36.57
C PHE A 397 -6.49 -4.43 35.68
N SER A 398 -5.97 -3.34 36.26
CA SER A 398 -5.14 -2.39 35.54
C SER A 398 -4.02 -1.82 36.40
N SER A 399 -2.86 -1.53 35.80
CA SER A 399 -1.71 -0.88 36.45
C SER A 399 -0.78 -0.29 35.39
N ASN A 400 -0.20 0.88 35.65
CA ASN A 400 1.01 1.33 34.97
C ASN A 400 2.22 0.61 35.58
N ILE A 401 3.19 0.21 34.76
CA ILE A 401 4.36 -0.55 35.21
C ILE A 401 5.66 0.09 34.70
N GLY A 402 6.71 -0.02 35.50
CA GLY A 402 8.06 0.44 35.16
C GLY A 402 9.04 0.37 36.34
N VAL A 403 10.31 0.67 36.07
CA VAL A 403 11.33 0.89 37.11
C VAL A 403 11.08 2.26 37.74
N ASP A 404 11.08 2.36 39.08
CA ASP A 404 10.85 3.65 39.75
C ASP A 404 11.99 4.63 39.43
N ASP A 405 11.64 5.89 39.16
CA ASP A 405 12.59 6.92 38.75
C ASP A 405 13.69 7.18 39.80
N GLU A 406 13.47 6.81 41.08
CA GLU A 406 14.43 7.03 42.14
C GLU A 406 15.75 6.28 41.97
N VAL A 407 15.75 5.19 41.20
CA VAL A 407 16.95 4.42 40.87
C VAL A 407 17.54 4.82 39.51
N GLY A 408 16.89 5.73 38.78
CA GLY A 408 17.27 6.11 37.42
C GLY A 408 17.41 4.87 36.52
N ASN A 409 18.45 4.84 35.69
CA ASN A 409 18.68 3.74 34.74
C ASN A 409 19.36 2.49 35.35
N ALA A 410 19.50 2.41 36.66
CA ALA A 410 20.28 1.35 37.30
C ALA A 410 19.52 0.01 37.41
N GLY A 411 18.19 0.05 37.54
CA GLY A 411 17.35 -1.13 37.67
C GLY A 411 16.92 -1.77 36.35
N SER A 412 16.66 -3.08 36.40
CA SER A 412 16.24 -3.90 35.28
C SER A 412 15.22 -4.97 35.72
N VAL A 413 14.01 -4.93 35.17
CA VAL A 413 12.92 -5.80 35.61
C VAL A 413 12.09 -6.38 34.47
N VAL A 414 11.38 -7.46 34.77
CA VAL A 414 10.29 -7.98 33.91
C VAL A 414 9.05 -8.18 34.77
N PHE A 415 7.95 -7.54 34.37
CA PHE A 415 6.65 -7.67 35.01
C PHE A 415 5.88 -8.85 34.42
N GLN A 416 5.24 -9.64 35.26
CA GLN A 416 4.37 -10.73 34.86
C GLN A 416 3.06 -10.70 35.63
N VAL A 417 1.95 -10.99 34.95
CA VAL A 417 0.62 -11.10 35.57
C VAL A 417 0.02 -12.45 35.26
N PHE A 418 -0.35 -13.16 36.33
CA PHE A 418 -1.05 -14.42 36.27
C PHE A 418 -2.46 -14.25 36.82
N VAL A 419 -3.45 -14.81 36.12
CA VAL A 419 -4.85 -14.84 36.56
C VAL A 419 -5.31 -16.29 36.56
N ASP A 420 -5.77 -16.79 37.70
CA ASP A 420 -6.08 -18.21 37.92
C ASP A 420 -4.96 -19.17 37.50
N GLY A 421 -3.71 -18.77 37.78
CA GLY A 421 -2.51 -19.54 37.45
C GLY A 421 -2.06 -19.45 35.99
N ILE A 422 -2.78 -18.70 35.14
CA ILE A 422 -2.44 -18.51 33.72
C ILE A 422 -1.75 -17.16 33.54
N GLN A 423 -0.54 -17.15 32.97
CA GLN A 423 0.16 -15.91 32.64
C GLN A 423 -0.55 -15.18 31.49
N LEU A 424 -1.21 -14.07 31.79
CA LEU A 424 -1.92 -13.26 30.80
C LEU A 424 -1.07 -12.09 30.28
N PHE A 425 -0.02 -11.71 31.02
CA PHE A 425 0.88 -10.62 30.63
C PHE A 425 2.32 -10.92 31.03
N THR A 426 3.27 -10.54 30.17
CA THR A 426 4.69 -10.36 30.50
C THR A 426 5.21 -9.16 29.74
N SER A 427 5.98 -8.30 30.41
CA SER A 427 6.70 -7.22 29.73
C SER A 427 7.96 -7.75 29.03
N SER A 428 8.54 -6.95 28.14
CA SER A 428 9.98 -7.05 27.84
C SER A 428 10.81 -6.62 29.06
N LYS A 429 12.13 -6.79 29.02
CA LYS A 429 13.03 -6.19 30.04
C LYS A 429 12.81 -4.68 30.05
N MET A 430 12.51 -4.14 31.22
CA MET A 430 12.30 -2.71 31.46
C MET A 430 13.44 -2.18 32.31
N THR A 431 13.95 -1.00 31.95
CA THR A 431 14.93 -0.22 32.71
C THR A 431 14.34 1.16 33.04
N GLY A 432 15.05 1.99 33.82
CA GLY A 432 14.61 3.38 34.07
C GLY A 432 14.49 4.26 32.82
N ALA A 433 15.05 3.85 31.68
CA ALA A 433 14.90 4.54 30.40
C ALA A 433 13.70 4.02 29.58
N THR A 434 13.08 2.93 30.02
CA THR A 434 11.95 2.31 29.32
C THR A 434 10.68 3.11 29.64
N ALA A 435 9.94 3.50 28.61
CA ALA A 435 8.67 4.19 28.79
C ALA A 435 7.71 3.35 29.64
N THR A 436 6.93 4.02 30.50
CA THR A 436 5.88 3.40 31.31
C THR A 436 4.92 2.61 30.41
N GLN A 437 4.60 1.38 30.82
CA GLN A 437 3.69 0.51 30.07
C GLN A 437 2.38 0.32 30.85
N LEU A 438 1.23 0.38 30.18
CA LEU A 438 -0.06 0.08 30.79
C LEU A 438 -0.37 -1.43 30.69
N VAL A 439 -0.69 -2.02 31.83
CA VAL A 439 -1.32 -3.33 31.93
C VAL A 439 -2.81 -3.14 32.13
N ASN A 440 -3.61 -3.84 31.32
CA ASN A 440 -5.07 -3.78 31.38
C ASN A 440 -5.65 -5.13 30.97
N LEU A 441 -6.18 -5.88 31.93
CA LEU A 441 -6.60 -7.28 31.78
C LEU A 441 -8.04 -7.49 32.26
N ASP A 442 -8.81 -8.28 31.50
CA ASP A 442 -10.11 -8.80 31.94
C ASP A 442 -9.90 -9.88 33.02
N VAL A 443 -10.54 -9.68 34.17
CA VAL A 443 -10.53 -10.64 35.28
C VAL A 443 -11.95 -11.10 35.68
N THR A 444 -12.91 -10.95 34.76
CA THR A 444 -14.31 -11.33 34.96
C THR A 444 -14.44 -12.79 35.36
N GLY A 445 -15.08 -13.02 36.51
CA GLY A 445 -15.31 -14.35 37.06
C GLY A 445 -14.05 -15.08 37.52
N LYS A 446 -12.90 -14.39 37.59
CA LYS A 446 -11.62 -14.99 37.99
C LYS A 446 -11.44 -14.98 39.49
N GLN A 447 -10.69 -15.95 40.00
CA GLN A 447 -10.57 -16.22 41.43
C GLN A 447 -9.31 -15.65 42.05
N SER A 448 -8.22 -15.53 41.29
CA SER A 448 -6.91 -15.11 41.78
C SER A 448 -6.16 -14.25 40.78
N LEU A 449 -5.44 -13.25 41.30
CA LEU A 449 -4.51 -12.39 40.58
C LEU A 449 -3.14 -12.53 41.24
N LYS A 450 -2.10 -12.78 40.45
CA LYS A 450 -0.72 -12.88 40.92
C LYS A 450 0.18 -11.97 40.09
N LEU A 451 0.85 -11.05 40.77
CA LEU A 451 1.76 -10.05 40.23
C LEU A 451 3.19 -10.47 40.57
N ILE A 452 4.05 -10.58 39.57
CA ILE A 452 5.46 -10.94 39.73
C ILE A 452 6.33 -9.88 39.07
N VAL A 453 7.41 -9.51 39.73
CA VAL A 453 8.51 -8.77 39.10
C VAL A 453 9.78 -9.59 39.21
N THR A 454 10.34 -10.01 38.07
CA THR A 454 11.65 -10.68 38.01
C THR A 454 12.73 -9.67 37.68
N ASN A 455 13.98 -10.04 37.97
CA ASN A 455 15.15 -9.17 37.90
C ASN A 455 15.75 -9.01 36.50
N GLY A 456 14.91 -9.07 35.45
CA GLY A 456 15.32 -8.74 34.08
C GLY A 456 16.50 -9.52 33.46
N GLY A 457 16.95 -10.61 34.08
CA GLY A 457 18.06 -11.45 33.61
C GLY A 457 19.46 -11.05 34.12
N ASP A 458 19.57 -10.10 35.03
CA ASP A 458 20.80 -9.67 35.73
C ASP A 458 20.82 -10.14 37.21
N ASP A 459 21.52 -9.44 38.11
CA ASP A 459 21.34 -9.59 39.57
C ASP A 459 20.12 -8.78 40.03
N ASN A 460 19.97 -8.45 41.32
CA ASN A 460 18.82 -7.69 41.80
C ASN A 460 19.17 -6.24 42.17
N THR A 461 20.32 -5.72 41.74
CA THR A 461 20.79 -4.41 42.19
C THR A 461 19.91 -3.30 41.61
N PHE A 462 19.32 -2.46 42.47
CA PHE A 462 18.46 -1.32 42.10
C PHE A 462 17.17 -1.68 41.36
N ASP A 463 16.69 -2.91 41.47
CA ASP A 463 15.47 -3.36 40.77
C ASP A 463 14.18 -2.91 41.47
N HIS A 464 14.08 -1.60 41.75
CA HIS A 464 12.91 -0.97 42.32
C HIS A 464 11.89 -0.77 41.20
N ALA A 465 10.71 -1.35 41.36
CA ALA A 465 9.71 -1.44 40.32
C ALA A 465 8.34 -1.16 40.90
N ASP A 466 7.51 -0.46 40.12
CA ASP A 466 6.19 -0.05 40.57
C ASP A 466 5.08 -0.72 39.76
N TRP A 467 4.09 -1.23 40.48
CA TRP A 467 2.72 -1.39 39.98
C TRP A 467 1.94 -0.12 40.32
N ALA A 468 2.20 0.95 39.56
CA ALA A 468 1.60 2.26 39.75
C ALA A 468 0.12 2.28 39.31
N ASP A 469 -0.75 2.94 40.09
CA ASP A 469 -2.22 2.95 39.92
C ASP A 469 -2.85 1.54 39.86
N ALA A 470 -2.22 0.54 40.49
CA ALA A 470 -2.69 -0.84 40.46
C ALA A 470 -4.08 -0.99 41.09
N LYS A 471 -5.09 -1.32 40.27
CA LYS A 471 -6.51 -1.33 40.67
C LYS A 471 -7.34 -2.43 40.03
N LEU A 472 -8.42 -2.78 40.72
CA LEU A 472 -9.47 -3.70 40.30
C LEU A 472 -10.80 -2.96 40.16
N ILE A 473 -11.65 -3.36 39.21
CA ILE A 473 -12.98 -2.75 38.99
C ILE A 473 -14.08 -3.80 39.17
N SER A 474 -15.16 -3.45 39.87
CA SER A 474 -16.37 -4.28 40.04
C SER A 474 -17.63 -3.54 39.62
N GLY A 475 -18.62 -4.21 39.01
CA GLY A 475 -19.96 -3.65 38.77
C GLY A 475 -20.27 -3.05 37.39
N GLY A 476 -19.46 -3.31 36.35
CA GLY A 476 -19.76 -2.94 34.96
C GLY A 476 -20.43 -4.07 34.16
N ILE A 477 -21.20 -3.73 33.10
CA ILE A 477 -21.45 -4.67 31.99
C ILE A 477 -20.08 -5.09 31.44
N PRO A 478 -19.86 -6.36 31.07
CA PRO A 478 -18.55 -6.82 30.60
C PRO A 478 -17.99 -5.85 29.56
N PRO A 479 -16.74 -5.36 29.69
CA PRO A 479 -16.12 -4.66 28.59
C PRO A 479 -16.12 -5.60 27.39
N THR A 480 -16.65 -5.11 26.28
CA THR A 480 -16.64 -5.82 25.00
C THR A 480 -15.23 -6.35 24.69
N PRO A 481 -15.09 -7.53 24.06
CA PRO A 481 -13.80 -8.18 23.78
C PRO A 481 -12.79 -7.26 23.08
N PRO A 482 -11.47 -7.58 23.10
CA PRO A 482 -10.47 -6.74 22.48
C PRO A 482 -10.73 -6.55 20.98
N ILE A 483 -10.86 -5.28 20.60
CA ILE A 483 -10.77 -4.69 19.27
C ILE A 483 -11.71 -5.30 18.22
N SER A 484 -12.92 -4.76 18.11
CA SER A 484 -13.44 -4.49 16.77
C SER A 484 -12.58 -3.35 16.23
N LEU A 485 -11.82 -3.60 15.15
CA LEU A 485 -11.35 -2.50 14.30
C LEU A 485 -12.58 -1.66 13.96
N PRO A 486 -12.47 -0.32 13.87
CA PRO A 486 -13.57 0.46 13.33
C PRO A 486 -13.93 -0.15 11.98
N ALA A 487 -15.22 -0.33 11.72
CA ALA A 487 -15.65 -0.47 10.33
C ALA A 487 -15.03 0.72 9.57
N PRO A 488 -14.42 0.50 8.39
CA PRO A 488 -13.85 1.61 7.63
C PRO A 488 -14.93 2.69 7.54
N SER A 489 -14.54 3.93 7.86
CA SER A 489 -15.35 5.10 7.53
C SER A 489 -15.83 4.92 6.09
N PRO A 490 -17.09 5.21 5.75
CA PRO A 490 -17.52 5.15 4.37
C PRO A 490 -16.51 5.94 3.53
N LEU A 491 -15.88 5.25 2.57
CA LEU A 491 -14.92 5.86 1.68
C LEU A 491 -15.60 7.08 1.03
N PRO A 492 -14.89 8.21 0.92
CA PRO A 492 -15.40 9.36 0.18
C PRO A 492 -15.92 8.88 -1.18
N THR A 493 -17.09 9.36 -1.59
CA THR A 493 -17.59 9.21 -2.96
C THR A 493 -16.84 10.16 -3.89
N GLU A 494 -15.51 10.05 -3.90
CA GLU A 494 -14.64 10.68 -4.89
C GLU A 494 -14.50 9.74 -6.08
N THR A 495 -14.18 10.30 -7.23
CA THR A 495 -13.95 9.59 -8.49
C THR A 495 -13.03 8.38 -8.27
N ARG A 496 -13.53 7.17 -8.58
CA ARG A 496 -12.76 5.93 -8.54
C ARG A 496 -11.59 6.06 -9.53
N SER A 497 -10.40 5.67 -9.11
CA SER A 497 -9.27 5.60 -10.03
C SER A 497 -9.49 4.46 -11.04
N GLN A 498 -8.75 4.55 -12.13
CA GLN A 498 -8.62 3.49 -13.15
C GLN A 498 -8.31 2.06 -12.68
N ILE A 499 -7.68 1.95 -11.51
CA ILE A 499 -6.65 0.92 -11.33
C ILE A 499 -7.14 -0.21 -10.43
N GLY A 500 -7.20 -1.41 -11.02
CA GLY A 500 -7.37 -2.67 -10.32
C GLY A 500 -6.06 -3.45 -10.20
N THR A 501 -6.14 -4.65 -9.64
CA THR A 501 -5.01 -5.60 -9.58
C THR A 501 -5.52 -7.04 -9.56
N ASN A 502 -4.73 -7.99 -10.06
CA ASN A 502 -4.94 -9.39 -9.71
C ASN A 502 -4.29 -9.72 -8.36
N LEU A 503 -4.86 -10.68 -7.66
CA LEU A 503 -4.29 -11.27 -6.44
C LEU A 503 -3.42 -12.46 -6.80
N ALA A 504 -2.35 -12.69 -6.05
CA ALA A 504 -1.44 -13.80 -6.33
C ALA A 504 -2.06 -15.14 -5.92
N GLY A 505 -1.72 -16.19 -6.66
CA GLY A 505 -2.10 -17.56 -6.31
C GLY A 505 -1.61 -17.96 -4.91
N LEU A 506 -2.43 -18.73 -4.19
CA LEU A 506 -2.08 -19.22 -2.85
C LEU A 506 -1.24 -20.48 -2.92
N ALA A 507 -0.10 -20.43 -2.25
CA ALA A 507 0.80 -21.53 -1.98
C ALA A 507 1.51 -21.28 -0.64
N ASP A 508 2.16 -22.31 -0.10
CA ASP A 508 2.98 -22.19 1.11
C ASP A 508 4.22 -21.32 0.91
N TRP A 509 4.60 -21.02 -0.33
CA TRP A 509 5.69 -20.10 -0.66
C TRP A 509 5.20 -18.72 -1.12
N SER A 510 3.89 -18.46 -1.10
CA SER A 510 3.36 -17.16 -1.48
C SER A 510 3.84 -16.08 -0.52
N THR A 511 4.30 -14.96 -1.07
CA THR A 511 4.74 -13.79 -0.30
C THR A 511 3.63 -12.77 -0.07
N GLU A 512 2.50 -12.95 -0.75
CA GLU A 512 1.21 -12.43 -0.36
C GLU A 512 0.60 -13.30 0.74
N ILE A 513 0.10 -12.68 1.82
CA ILE A 513 -0.45 -13.39 2.98
C ILE A 513 -1.88 -12.90 3.22
N PRO A 514 -2.88 -13.44 2.49
CA PRO A 514 -4.25 -12.96 2.58
C PRO A 514 -4.94 -13.30 3.89
N PHE A 515 -4.67 -14.46 4.47
CA PHE A 515 -5.41 -14.99 5.62
C PHE A 515 -4.66 -14.87 6.94
N VAL A 516 -5.39 -14.61 8.04
CA VAL A 516 -4.85 -14.68 9.42
C VAL A 516 -4.75 -16.11 9.96
N ASP A 517 -5.50 -17.02 9.34
CA ASP A 517 -5.34 -18.46 9.51
C ASP A 517 -4.40 -18.98 8.43
N MET A 518 -3.12 -19.13 8.79
CA MET A 518 -2.06 -19.56 7.89
C MET A 518 -2.24 -21.01 7.41
N PHE A 519 -3.07 -21.82 8.08
CA PHE A 519 -3.33 -23.18 7.58
C PHE A 519 -4.05 -23.15 6.22
N LYS A 520 -4.74 -22.05 5.88
CA LYS A 520 -5.40 -21.90 4.57
C LYS A 520 -4.43 -21.85 3.39
N THR A 521 -3.17 -21.54 3.63
CA THR A 521 -2.12 -21.50 2.60
C THR A 521 -1.33 -22.81 2.52
N SER A 522 -1.70 -23.82 3.31
CA SER A 522 -0.90 -25.05 3.42
C SER A 522 -1.01 -25.91 2.17
N ARG A 523 0.03 -26.69 1.85
CA ARG A 523 -0.07 -27.76 0.85
C ARG A 523 -1.14 -28.77 1.25
N GLU A 524 -1.62 -29.51 0.25
CA GLU A 524 -2.32 -30.76 0.52
C GLU A 524 -1.43 -31.71 1.34
N TRP A 525 -2.07 -32.57 2.15
CA TRP A 525 -1.34 -33.50 3.00
C TRP A 525 -0.43 -34.43 2.22
N ILE A 526 0.81 -34.52 2.68
CA ILE A 526 1.88 -35.29 2.06
C ILE A 526 2.07 -36.58 2.86
N SER A 527 1.87 -37.73 2.21
CA SER A 527 1.98 -39.01 2.89
C SER A 527 3.43 -39.36 3.20
N GLN A 528 3.66 -39.77 4.44
CA GLN A 528 4.95 -40.23 4.94
C GLN A 528 4.82 -41.63 5.55
N ARG A 529 5.92 -42.37 5.57
CA ARG A 529 5.98 -43.69 6.21
C ARG A 529 7.35 -43.91 6.82
N GLN A 530 7.37 -44.54 8.00
CA GLN A 530 8.62 -44.87 8.67
C GLN A 530 9.54 -45.69 7.75
N GLY A 531 10.77 -45.22 7.55
CA GLY A 531 11.78 -45.88 6.70
C GLY A 531 11.66 -45.60 5.20
N ALA A 532 10.63 -44.87 4.75
CA ALA A 532 10.50 -44.41 3.36
C ALA A 532 11.12 -43.01 3.18
N LYS A 533 11.37 -42.62 1.92
CA LYS A 533 11.75 -41.23 1.60
C LYS A 533 10.55 -40.31 1.76
N TRP A 534 10.82 -39.01 1.86
CA TRP A 534 9.78 -38.02 2.00
C TRP A 534 8.79 -38.05 0.82
N GLY A 535 7.49 -38.10 1.13
CA GLY A 535 6.40 -38.18 0.14
C GLY A 535 6.14 -39.59 -0.41
N GLU A 536 6.84 -40.62 0.08
CA GLU A 536 6.67 -42.02 -0.36
C GLU A 536 5.87 -42.86 0.66
N GLY A 537 4.93 -42.23 1.39
CA GLY A 537 4.16 -42.88 2.46
C GLY A 537 3.02 -43.82 2.03
N GLY A 538 2.67 -43.81 0.74
CA GLY A 538 1.49 -44.48 0.19
C GLY A 538 0.28 -43.56 0.04
N LYS A 539 -0.87 -44.10 -0.37
CA LYS A 539 -2.10 -43.31 -0.51
C LYS A 539 -2.64 -42.92 0.88
N LEU A 540 -3.05 -41.66 1.05
CA LEU A 540 -3.78 -41.21 2.23
C LEU A 540 -5.28 -41.47 2.08
N ASN A 541 -5.93 -41.83 3.19
CA ASN A 541 -7.38 -41.89 3.26
C ASN A 541 -7.90 -40.52 3.72
N LEU A 542 -8.54 -39.77 2.82
CA LEU A 542 -8.99 -38.39 3.06
C LEU A 542 -10.52 -38.29 3.14
N THR A 543 -11.02 -37.32 3.92
CA THR A 543 -12.43 -36.89 3.84
C THR A 543 -12.68 -36.12 2.54
N SER A 544 -13.95 -35.83 2.24
CA SER A 544 -14.33 -34.98 1.09
C SER A 544 -13.71 -33.58 1.13
N GLU A 545 -13.46 -33.07 2.32
CA GLU A 545 -12.87 -31.75 2.55
C GLU A 545 -11.32 -31.78 2.51
N GLY A 546 -10.71 -32.97 2.41
CA GLY A 546 -9.25 -33.13 2.35
C GLY A 546 -8.56 -33.36 3.70
N TRP A 547 -9.30 -33.64 4.78
CA TRP A 547 -8.71 -34.00 6.08
C TRP A 547 -8.29 -35.48 6.11
N ILE A 548 -7.29 -35.84 6.92
CA ILE A 548 -6.87 -37.24 7.07
C ILE A 548 -7.93 -38.02 7.87
N ALA A 549 -8.70 -38.88 7.20
CA ALA A 549 -9.73 -39.70 7.82
C ALA A 549 -9.13 -40.85 8.65
N SER A 550 -8.05 -41.47 8.17
CA SER A 550 -7.31 -42.52 8.87
C SER A 550 -5.89 -42.65 8.35
N LEU A 551 -5.00 -43.27 9.13
CA LEU A 551 -3.62 -43.60 8.76
C LEU A 551 -3.40 -45.11 8.85
N ASP A 552 -2.67 -45.67 7.88
CA ASP A 552 -2.20 -47.06 7.94
C ASP A 552 -1.12 -47.23 9.02
N PRO A 553 -0.86 -48.46 9.52
CA PRO A 553 0.23 -48.71 10.45
C PRO A 553 1.59 -48.22 9.93
N GLY A 554 2.27 -47.37 10.71
CA GLY A 554 3.56 -46.77 10.36
C GLY A 554 3.50 -45.60 9.36
N GLN A 555 2.30 -45.21 8.92
CA GLN A 555 2.06 -44.03 8.09
C GLN A 555 1.82 -42.80 8.97
N PHE A 556 2.31 -41.66 8.51
CA PHE A 556 1.98 -40.34 9.07
C PHE A 556 1.80 -39.35 7.92
N ALA A 557 1.27 -38.16 8.19
CA ALA A 557 1.09 -37.13 7.19
C ALA A 557 1.79 -35.85 7.63
N GLU A 558 2.31 -35.09 6.66
CA GLU A 558 2.85 -33.76 6.89
C GLU A 558 2.21 -32.77 5.92
N THR A 559 2.03 -31.53 6.34
CA THR A 559 1.72 -30.44 5.44
C THR A 559 2.69 -29.29 5.67
N VAL A 560 3.04 -28.61 4.58
CA VAL A 560 3.87 -27.41 4.58
C VAL A 560 2.92 -26.22 4.63
N VAL A 561 2.99 -25.43 5.69
CA VAL A 561 2.06 -24.31 5.92
C VAL A 561 2.59 -23.02 5.29
N MET A 562 3.88 -22.78 5.47
CA MET A 562 4.59 -21.58 5.00
C MET A 562 6.07 -21.91 4.80
N THR A 563 6.72 -21.25 3.85
CA THR A 563 8.15 -21.38 3.53
C THR A 563 8.74 -19.99 3.26
N GLY A 564 10.07 -19.87 3.34
CA GLY A 564 10.76 -18.60 3.23
C GLY A 564 10.64 -17.73 4.49
N LYS A 565 11.26 -16.54 4.50
CA LYS A 565 11.41 -15.71 5.71
C LYS A 565 10.40 -14.57 5.86
N THR A 566 9.48 -14.43 4.91
CA THR A 566 8.61 -13.24 4.80
C THR A 566 7.32 -13.33 5.60
N PHE A 567 7.05 -14.48 6.23
CA PHE A 567 5.91 -14.64 7.14
C PHE A 567 6.21 -14.07 8.53
N PRO A 568 5.20 -13.57 9.27
CA PRO A 568 5.42 -12.96 10.58
C PRO A 568 5.79 -14.00 11.65
N GLY A 569 6.81 -13.70 12.46
CA GLY A 569 7.11 -14.48 13.65
C GLY A 569 6.16 -14.17 14.81
N GLY A 570 6.25 -14.95 15.89
CA GLY A 570 5.57 -14.68 17.15
C GLY A 570 4.77 -15.87 17.68
N ARG A 571 3.84 -15.58 18.59
CA ARG A 571 3.04 -16.59 19.30
C ARG A 571 1.72 -16.89 18.59
N TYR A 572 1.70 -17.97 17.84
CA TYR A 572 0.56 -18.48 17.11
C TYR A 572 -0.35 -19.34 17.98
N THR A 573 -1.62 -19.41 17.60
CA THR A 573 -2.57 -20.38 18.17
C THR A 573 -2.95 -21.41 17.12
N LEU A 574 -2.68 -22.69 17.39
CA LEU A 574 -3.19 -23.79 16.59
C LEU A 574 -4.47 -24.31 17.24
N LEU A 575 -5.59 -24.28 16.52
CA LEU A 575 -6.84 -24.91 16.92
C LEU A 575 -7.15 -26.10 16.01
N TYR A 576 -7.74 -27.16 16.55
CA TYR A 576 -8.20 -28.30 15.76
C TYR A 576 -9.36 -29.02 16.45
N ASP A 577 -10.17 -29.70 15.66
CA ASP A 577 -11.23 -30.57 16.17
C ASP A 577 -10.81 -32.03 15.99
N GLY A 578 -11.40 -32.93 16.78
CA GLY A 578 -11.14 -34.37 16.70
C GLY A 578 -10.01 -34.85 17.61
N GLU A 579 -9.68 -36.13 17.48
CA GLU A 579 -8.73 -36.82 18.35
C GLU A 579 -7.55 -37.35 17.53
N GLY A 580 -6.34 -37.01 17.96
CA GLY A 580 -5.11 -37.41 17.28
C GLY A 580 -3.89 -36.67 17.82
N LYS A 581 -2.76 -36.87 17.16
CA LYS A 581 -1.46 -36.33 17.56
C LYS A 581 -0.86 -35.47 16.45
N LEU A 582 -0.99 -34.16 16.65
CA LEU A 582 -0.34 -33.12 15.85
C LEU A 582 0.97 -32.70 16.52
N ASP A 583 1.98 -32.39 15.70
CA ASP A 583 3.29 -31.88 16.11
C ASP A 583 3.88 -31.00 15.00
N PHE A 584 5.03 -30.36 15.24
CA PHE A 584 5.79 -29.61 14.25
C PHE A 584 7.08 -30.33 13.89
N THR A 585 7.40 -30.39 12.60
CA THR A 585 8.55 -31.19 12.13
C THR A 585 9.89 -30.55 12.48
N PHE A 586 9.96 -29.21 12.56
CA PHE A 586 11.18 -28.45 12.77
C PHE A 586 11.11 -27.56 14.02
N SER A 587 12.27 -27.17 14.56
CA SER A 587 12.38 -26.44 15.82
C SER A 587 12.00 -24.96 15.75
N ASN A 588 11.80 -24.44 14.55
CA ASN A 588 11.36 -23.06 14.29
C ASN A 588 9.87 -22.85 14.62
N ALA A 589 9.11 -23.91 14.89
CA ALA A 589 7.80 -23.88 15.53
C ALA A 589 7.82 -24.68 16.84
N LYS A 590 7.85 -23.98 17.97
CA LYS A 590 7.96 -24.60 19.30
C LYS A 590 6.63 -24.56 20.03
N ILE A 591 6.09 -25.74 20.35
CA ILE A 591 4.90 -25.84 21.21
C ILE A 591 5.26 -25.34 22.63
N ILE A 592 4.57 -24.29 23.08
CA ILE A 592 4.71 -23.69 24.41
C ILE A 592 3.70 -24.31 25.39
N SER A 593 2.47 -24.53 24.92
CA SER A 593 1.43 -25.20 25.68
C SER A 593 0.52 -25.97 24.74
N GLN A 594 -0.07 -27.05 25.24
CA GLN A 594 -1.00 -27.89 24.48
C GLN A 594 -2.07 -28.44 25.41
N SER A 595 -3.29 -28.48 24.89
CA SER A 595 -4.45 -29.17 25.43
C SER A 595 -5.23 -29.80 24.26
N PRO A 596 -6.15 -30.75 24.49
CA PRO A 596 -6.97 -31.28 23.42
C PRO A 596 -7.63 -30.17 22.61
N GLY A 597 -7.34 -30.12 21.30
CA GLY A 597 -7.90 -29.15 20.36
C GLY A 597 -7.25 -27.76 20.33
N LYS A 598 -6.24 -27.47 21.16
CA LYS A 598 -5.53 -26.17 21.17
C LYS A 598 -4.05 -26.29 21.51
N MET A 599 -3.20 -25.61 20.74
CA MET A 599 -1.78 -25.41 21.03
C MET A 599 -1.41 -23.92 20.94
N THR A 600 -0.50 -23.50 21.82
CA THR A 600 0.22 -22.23 21.69
C THR A 600 1.60 -22.54 21.13
N VAL A 601 1.97 -21.90 20.03
CA VAL A 601 3.18 -22.22 19.27
C VAL A 601 4.00 -20.96 19.06
N ASP A 602 5.26 -20.98 19.44
CA ASP A 602 6.20 -19.89 19.18
C ASP A 602 6.88 -20.14 17.83
N VAL A 603 6.70 -19.21 16.90
CA VAL A 603 7.12 -19.32 15.50
C VAL A 603 8.24 -18.34 15.22
N THR A 604 9.36 -18.87 14.73
CA THR A 604 10.51 -18.10 14.25
C THR A 604 10.62 -18.25 12.74
N PRO A 605 10.54 -17.17 11.94
CA PRO A 605 10.71 -17.25 10.50
C PRO A 605 12.13 -17.69 10.11
N ASP A 606 12.24 -18.62 9.16
CA ASP A 606 13.50 -19.10 8.58
C ASP A 606 13.30 -19.59 7.14
N ASP A 607 14.36 -20.07 6.49
CA ASP A 607 14.28 -20.57 5.10
C ASP A 607 13.64 -21.97 4.99
N VAL A 608 13.48 -22.70 6.10
CA VAL A 608 12.95 -24.07 6.09
C VAL A 608 11.43 -24.06 6.01
N GLY A 609 10.79 -23.15 6.74
CA GLY A 609 9.34 -23.02 6.81
C GLY A 609 8.71 -23.86 7.93
N ILE A 610 7.38 -23.72 8.08
CA ILE A 610 6.60 -24.35 9.15
C ILE A 610 5.85 -25.56 8.61
N PHE A 611 6.15 -26.73 9.20
CA PHE A 611 5.60 -28.01 8.82
C PHE A 611 4.79 -28.57 9.97
N ILE A 612 3.54 -28.92 9.71
CA ILE A 612 2.66 -29.59 10.67
C ILE A 612 2.61 -31.08 10.34
N ARG A 613 2.87 -31.91 11.34
CA ARG A 613 2.83 -33.37 11.24
C ARG A 613 1.63 -33.92 11.98
N LEU A 614 0.86 -34.79 11.32
CA LEU A 614 -0.17 -35.61 11.93
C LEU A 614 0.32 -37.06 12.00
N SER A 615 0.54 -37.57 13.20
CA SER A 615 1.06 -38.92 13.44
C SER A 615 0.01 -39.94 13.88
N GLU A 616 -1.10 -39.45 14.45
CA GLU A 616 -2.22 -40.28 14.90
C GLU A 616 -3.53 -39.52 14.64
N THR A 617 -4.59 -40.22 14.23
CA THR A 617 -5.95 -39.67 14.10
C THR A 617 -6.97 -40.78 14.37
N ASN A 618 -8.04 -40.46 15.11
CA ASN A 618 -9.11 -41.41 15.42
C ASN A 618 -10.06 -41.52 14.22
N PRO A 619 -10.21 -42.68 13.55
CA PRO A 619 -11.10 -42.80 12.39
C PRO A 619 -12.58 -42.54 12.68
N SER A 620 -13.02 -42.63 13.95
CA SER A 620 -14.39 -42.28 14.36
C SER A 620 -14.56 -40.79 14.71
N ASN A 621 -13.46 -40.06 14.92
CA ASN A 621 -13.44 -38.64 15.23
C ASN A 621 -12.13 -38.00 14.72
N PRO A 622 -11.92 -37.94 13.39
CA PRO A 622 -10.62 -37.59 12.84
C PRO A 622 -10.26 -36.14 13.12
N VAL A 623 -8.96 -35.89 13.25
CA VAL A 623 -8.39 -34.54 13.32
C VAL A 623 -8.77 -33.77 12.06
N ARG A 624 -9.45 -32.65 12.25
CA ARG A 624 -10.00 -31.81 11.17
C ARG A 624 -10.11 -30.36 11.63
N ASN A 625 -10.51 -29.48 10.73
CA ASN A 625 -10.67 -28.05 11.00
C ASN A 625 -9.42 -27.52 11.70
N ILE A 626 -8.22 -27.77 11.15
CA ILE A 626 -6.99 -27.19 11.70
C ILE A 626 -6.95 -25.72 11.30
N ARG A 627 -6.66 -24.85 12.27
CA ARG A 627 -6.48 -23.41 12.10
C ARG A 627 -5.16 -23.03 12.74
N PHE A 628 -4.27 -22.40 11.99
CA PHE A 628 -2.98 -21.93 12.49
C PHE A 628 -2.96 -20.41 12.46
N ILE A 629 -3.42 -19.84 13.57
CA ILE A 629 -3.86 -18.44 13.65
C ILE A 629 -2.71 -17.55 14.11
N MET A 630 -2.48 -16.48 13.36
CA MET A 630 -1.49 -15.44 13.68
C MET A 630 -1.72 -14.79 15.06
N PRO A 631 -0.68 -14.23 15.69
CA PRO A 631 -0.80 -13.53 16.97
C PRO A 631 -1.89 -12.45 16.93
N GLY A 632 -2.79 -12.45 17.91
CA GLY A 632 -3.85 -11.43 18.05
C GLY A 632 -5.17 -11.72 17.32
N PHE A 633 -5.26 -12.80 16.53
CA PHE A 633 -6.44 -13.06 15.67
C PHE A 633 -7.34 -14.23 16.11
N GLU A 634 -7.05 -14.87 17.26
CA GLU A 634 -7.81 -16.04 17.73
C GLU A 634 -9.32 -15.78 17.85
N ASN A 635 -9.72 -14.56 18.23
CA ASN A 635 -11.13 -14.19 18.42
C ASN A 635 -11.81 -13.65 17.15
N THR A 636 -11.06 -13.35 16.09
CA THR A 636 -11.56 -12.63 14.91
C THR A 636 -11.41 -13.40 13.60
N TYR A 637 -10.55 -14.41 13.52
CA TYR A 637 -10.25 -15.12 12.27
C TYR A 637 -11.47 -15.70 11.53
N GLN A 638 -12.60 -15.93 12.22
CA GLN A 638 -13.83 -16.42 11.60
C GLN A 638 -14.66 -15.31 10.96
N THR A 639 -14.72 -14.13 11.59
CA THR A 639 -15.52 -12.99 11.12
C THR A 639 -14.72 -12.06 10.21
N GLN A 640 -13.42 -11.91 10.48
CA GLN A 640 -12.44 -11.23 9.66
C GLN A 640 -11.26 -12.19 9.39
N PRO A 641 -11.36 -13.04 8.36
CA PRO A 641 -10.33 -14.02 8.04
C PRO A 641 -9.11 -13.39 7.36
N PHE A 642 -9.22 -12.14 6.91
CA PHE A 642 -8.17 -11.49 6.13
C PHE A 642 -7.16 -10.75 7.01
N ASN A 643 -5.90 -10.75 6.57
CA ASN A 643 -4.81 -10.04 7.20
C ASN A 643 -5.04 -8.51 7.04
N PRO A 644 -4.97 -7.71 8.11
CA PRO A 644 -5.17 -6.26 8.01
C PRO A 644 -4.20 -5.54 7.07
N VAL A 645 -2.93 -5.97 6.98
CA VAL A 645 -1.94 -5.38 6.06
C VAL A 645 -2.32 -5.65 4.60
N PHE A 646 -2.85 -6.84 4.33
CA PHE A 646 -3.39 -7.21 3.03
C PHE A 646 -4.60 -6.32 2.67
N LEU A 647 -5.53 -6.13 3.61
CA LEU A 647 -6.71 -5.27 3.40
C LEU A 647 -6.34 -3.80 3.16
N GLU A 648 -5.44 -3.24 3.97
CA GLU A 648 -5.02 -1.84 3.86
C GLU A 648 -4.40 -1.54 2.50
N ARG A 649 -3.56 -2.44 1.99
CA ARG A 649 -2.96 -2.32 0.67
C ARG A 649 -4.01 -2.36 -0.44
N LEU A 650 -4.91 -3.33 -0.38
CA LEU A 650 -5.91 -3.52 -1.44
C LEU A 650 -6.94 -2.39 -1.49
N ALA A 651 -7.17 -1.68 -0.39
CA ALA A 651 -8.09 -0.54 -0.33
C ALA A 651 -7.70 0.65 -1.25
N LYS A 652 -6.55 0.59 -1.92
CA LYS A 652 -6.08 1.57 -2.91
C LYS A 652 -6.51 1.26 -4.36
N PHE A 653 -7.05 0.08 -4.61
CA PHE A 653 -7.47 -0.37 -5.93
C PHE A 653 -9.00 -0.33 -6.06
N ASP A 654 -9.50 -0.18 -7.27
CA ASP A 654 -10.94 -0.05 -7.55
C ASP A 654 -11.60 -1.34 -8.06
N THR A 655 -10.78 -2.29 -8.52
CA THR A 655 -11.20 -3.62 -8.97
C THR A 655 -10.22 -4.70 -8.49
N LEU A 656 -10.74 -5.86 -8.05
CA LEU A 656 -9.92 -7.04 -7.74
C LEU A 656 -10.23 -8.18 -8.70
N ARG A 657 -9.26 -8.57 -9.52
CA ARG A 657 -9.39 -9.74 -10.40
C ARG A 657 -8.90 -11.01 -9.72
N PHE A 658 -9.74 -12.03 -9.71
CA PHE A 658 -9.55 -13.27 -8.96
C PHE A 658 -8.98 -14.43 -9.79
N MET A 659 -8.40 -14.18 -10.97
CA MET A 659 -7.97 -15.21 -11.92
C MET A 659 -7.11 -16.33 -11.30
N ASP A 660 -6.09 -15.98 -10.51
CA ASP A 660 -5.24 -16.96 -9.81
C ASP A 660 -5.92 -17.56 -8.57
N TRP A 661 -6.73 -16.77 -7.84
CA TRP A 661 -7.52 -17.29 -6.73
C TRP A 661 -8.58 -18.27 -7.19
N GLU A 662 -9.12 -18.16 -8.40
CA GLU A 662 -10.03 -19.15 -9.00
C GLU A 662 -9.30 -20.34 -9.63
N ALA A 663 -7.95 -20.30 -9.65
CA ALA A 663 -7.09 -21.27 -10.32
C ALA A 663 -7.54 -21.50 -11.77
N THR A 664 -7.84 -20.42 -12.48
CA THR A 664 -8.48 -20.47 -13.80
C THR A 664 -7.57 -21.10 -14.85
N ASN A 665 -6.29 -20.74 -14.83
CA ASN A 665 -5.31 -21.27 -15.77
C ASN A 665 -5.18 -22.78 -15.61
N ASN A 666 -5.38 -23.51 -16.71
CA ASN A 666 -5.38 -24.96 -16.79
C ASN A 666 -6.46 -25.65 -15.92
N SER A 667 -7.51 -24.93 -15.52
CA SER A 667 -8.57 -25.47 -14.70
C SER A 667 -9.31 -26.62 -15.38
N THR A 668 -9.64 -27.65 -14.60
CA THR A 668 -10.48 -28.78 -15.02
C THR A 668 -11.84 -28.79 -14.31
N LEU A 669 -12.15 -27.74 -13.54
CA LEU A 669 -13.42 -27.64 -12.82
C LEU A 669 -14.58 -27.58 -13.81
N THR A 670 -15.58 -28.45 -13.59
CA THR A 670 -16.73 -28.59 -14.49
C THR A 670 -18.05 -28.43 -13.74
N ASN A 671 -18.18 -29.10 -12.59
CA ASN A 671 -19.40 -29.16 -11.79
C ASN A 671 -19.29 -28.29 -10.53
N TRP A 672 -20.41 -27.78 -10.05
CA TRP A 672 -20.45 -26.92 -8.85
C TRP A 672 -19.79 -27.56 -7.61
N SER A 673 -19.84 -28.89 -7.50
CA SER A 673 -19.21 -29.66 -6.42
C SER A 673 -17.68 -29.74 -6.50
N ASP A 674 -17.08 -29.38 -7.64
CA ASP A 674 -15.64 -29.57 -7.85
C ASP A 674 -14.82 -28.48 -7.13
N ARG A 675 -15.43 -27.32 -6.87
CA ARG A 675 -14.80 -26.11 -6.30
C ARG A 675 -14.31 -26.31 -4.85
N SER A 676 -13.39 -25.45 -4.43
CA SER A 676 -13.11 -25.24 -3.01
C SER A 676 -14.28 -24.60 -2.28
N THR A 677 -14.45 -24.98 -1.01
CA THR A 677 -15.40 -24.35 -0.08
C THR A 677 -14.65 -23.86 1.15
N THR A 678 -15.31 -23.08 2.02
CA THR A 678 -14.72 -22.65 3.29
C THR A 678 -14.39 -23.81 4.25
N ALA A 679 -14.97 -24.99 4.00
CA ALA A 679 -14.71 -26.21 4.76
C ALA A 679 -13.52 -27.02 4.22
N SER A 680 -13.05 -26.73 2.99
CA SER A 680 -11.88 -27.37 2.41
C SER A 680 -10.66 -27.18 3.34
N ALA A 681 -9.87 -28.24 3.51
CA ALA A 681 -8.75 -28.26 4.44
C ALA A 681 -7.71 -27.19 4.17
N THR A 682 -7.53 -26.84 2.89
CA THR A 682 -6.69 -25.74 2.44
C THR A 682 -7.35 -25.03 1.26
N GLN A 683 -6.96 -23.77 1.02
CA GLN A 683 -7.34 -22.98 -0.15
C GLN A 683 -6.23 -22.95 -1.22
N ALA A 684 -5.04 -23.45 -0.90
CA ALA A 684 -3.89 -23.55 -1.81
C ALA A 684 -3.93 -24.86 -2.63
N THR A 685 -4.95 -25.00 -3.48
CA THR A 685 -5.10 -26.18 -4.36
C THR A 685 -5.35 -25.76 -5.81
N SER A 686 -5.31 -26.72 -6.74
CA SER A 686 -5.73 -26.51 -8.13
C SER A 686 -7.22 -26.17 -8.31
N LYS A 687 -8.00 -26.18 -7.23
CA LYS A 687 -9.41 -25.75 -7.22
C LYS A 687 -9.59 -24.29 -6.83
N GLY A 688 -8.50 -23.60 -6.49
CA GLY A 688 -8.50 -22.22 -6.03
C GLY A 688 -9.09 -22.02 -4.64
N VAL A 689 -9.36 -20.76 -4.32
CA VAL A 689 -10.03 -20.23 -3.14
C VAL A 689 -11.54 -20.36 -3.29
N ALA A 690 -12.21 -20.57 -2.17
CA ALA A 690 -13.66 -20.58 -2.12
C ALA A 690 -14.26 -19.22 -2.54
N LEU A 691 -15.27 -19.24 -3.42
CA LEU A 691 -16.02 -18.06 -3.86
C LEU A 691 -16.56 -17.23 -2.67
N GLU A 692 -16.90 -17.91 -1.57
CA GLU A 692 -17.33 -17.26 -0.34
C GLU A 692 -16.30 -16.26 0.21
N TYR A 693 -15.00 -16.57 0.12
CA TYR A 693 -13.94 -15.66 0.54
C TYR A 693 -13.74 -14.52 -0.46
N MET A 694 -13.79 -14.78 -1.77
CA MET A 694 -13.68 -13.72 -2.79
C MET A 694 -14.78 -12.66 -2.61
N ILE A 695 -16.03 -13.11 -2.42
CA ILE A 695 -17.18 -12.22 -2.14
C ILE A 695 -16.98 -11.48 -0.80
N GLN A 696 -16.51 -12.17 0.24
CA GLN A 696 -16.28 -11.55 1.54
C GLN A 696 -15.20 -10.46 1.46
N LEU A 697 -14.13 -10.68 0.69
CA LEU A 697 -13.06 -9.71 0.49
C LEU A 697 -13.59 -8.46 -0.22
N ALA A 698 -14.27 -8.64 -1.36
CA ALA A 698 -14.90 -7.56 -2.11
C ALA A 698 -15.85 -6.73 -1.23
N ASN A 699 -16.72 -7.40 -0.45
CA ASN A 699 -17.63 -6.74 0.48
C ASN A 699 -16.94 -5.97 1.61
N THR A 700 -15.80 -6.49 2.08
CA THR A 700 -15.01 -5.89 3.17
C THR A 700 -14.35 -4.60 2.70
N LEU A 701 -13.82 -4.61 1.47
CA LEU A 701 -13.11 -3.47 0.89
C LEU A 701 -14.03 -2.48 0.15
N LYS A 702 -15.26 -2.89 -0.17
CA LYS A 702 -16.17 -2.17 -1.07
C LYS A 702 -15.57 -1.97 -2.48
N ILE A 703 -14.90 -3.01 -2.97
CA ILE A 703 -14.23 -3.05 -4.28
C ILE A 703 -14.97 -4.00 -5.22
N ASP A 704 -15.06 -3.63 -6.49
CA ASP A 704 -15.74 -4.45 -7.49
C ASP A 704 -14.92 -5.73 -7.79
N PRO A 705 -15.51 -6.93 -7.67
CA PRO A 705 -14.83 -8.16 -8.01
C PRO A 705 -14.85 -8.43 -9.52
N TRP A 706 -13.75 -8.96 -10.05
CA TRP A 706 -13.66 -9.52 -11.39
C TRP A 706 -13.41 -11.02 -11.34
N PHE A 707 -14.42 -11.78 -11.78
CA PHE A 707 -14.41 -13.24 -11.80
C PHE A 707 -14.06 -13.76 -13.19
N THR A 708 -13.15 -14.72 -13.23
CA THR A 708 -12.70 -15.41 -14.43
C THR A 708 -13.11 -16.89 -14.35
N LEU A 709 -14.20 -17.25 -15.02
CA LEU A 709 -14.82 -18.57 -14.87
C LEU A 709 -13.99 -19.69 -15.53
N PRO A 710 -13.94 -20.90 -14.95
CA PRO A 710 -13.25 -22.04 -15.57
C PRO A 710 -13.75 -22.35 -16.98
N ALA A 711 -12.85 -22.67 -17.91
CA ALA A 711 -13.21 -22.93 -19.31
C ALA A 711 -14.22 -24.08 -19.48
N GLN A 712 -14.14 -25.09 -18.60
CA GLN A 712 -14.97 -26.29 -18.62
C GLN A 712 -16.24 -26.18 -17.75
N ALA A 713 -16.49 -25.02 -17.13
CA ALA A 713 -17.64 -24.83 -16.25
C ALA A 713 -18.97 -25.10 -16.98
N SER A 714 -19.75 -26.03 -16.43
CA SER A 714 -21.11 -26.32 -16.87
C SER A 714 -22.06 -25.14 -16.60
N ASP A 715 -23.20 -25.09 -17.30
CA ASP A 715 -24.21 -24.06 -17.06
C ASP A 715 -24.73 -24.08 -15.61
N ASP A 716 -24.83 -25.26 -14.99
CA ASP A 716 -25.21 -25.39 -13.57
C ASP A 716 -24.15 -24.76 -12.64
N TYR A 717 -22.85 -24.94 -12.94
CA TYR A 717 -21.78 -24.27 -12.21
C TYR A 717 -21.95 -22.75 -12.32
N VAL A 718 -22.07 -22.23 -13.55
CA VAL A 718 -22.17 -20.79 -13.82
C VAL A 718 -23.41 -20.19 -13.15
N GLN A 719 -24.56 -20.87 -13.23
CA GLN A 719 -25.80 -20.42 -12.63
C GLN A 719 -25.71 -20.36 -11.10
N LYS A 720 -25.13 -21.37 -10.45
CA LYS A 720 -24.94 -21.38 -8.99
C LYS A 720 -23.90 -20.36 -8.52
N PHE A 721 -22.84 -20.17 -9.32
CA PHE A 721 -21.84 -19.13 -9.09
C PHE A 721 -22.51 -17.74 -9.10
N ALA A 722 -23.19 -17.40 -10.20
CA ALA A 722 -23.90 -16.13 -10.34
C ALA A 722 -24.96 -15.93 -9.24
N THR A 723 -25.66 -17.00 -8.85
CA THR A 723 -26.67 -16.95 -7.77
C THR A 723 -26.03 -16.58 -6.45
N MET A 724 -24.90 -17.20 -6.10
CA MET A 724 -24.18 -16.89 -4.87
C MET A 724 -23.65 -15.45 -4.87
N VAL A 725 -23.10 -14.98 -5.99
CA VAL A 725 -22.64 -13.60 -6.13
C VAL A 725 -23.80 -12.63 -5.96
N ARG A 726 -24.91 -12.82 -6.67
CA ARG A 726 -26.11 -11.96 -6.53
C ARG A 726 -26.58 -11.84 -5.08
N ASP A 727 -26.65 -12.98 -4.38
CA ASP A 727 -27.24 -13.09 -3.05
C ASP A 727 -26.32 -12.58 -1.93
N ARG A 728 -24.99 -12.62 -2.13
CA ARG A 728 -24.01 -12.36 -1.07
C ARG A 728 -23.09 -11.17 -1.33
N LEU A 729 -22.86 -10.79 -2.58
CA LEU A 729 -22.11 -9.57 -2.90
C LEU A 729 -22.95 -8.36 -2.51
N ASP A 730 -22.30 -7.35 -1.95
CA ASP A 730 -22.91 -6.09 -1.60
C ASP A 730 -23.66 -5.52 -2.82
N PRO A 731 -24.93 -5.10 -2.67
CA PRO A 731 -25.72 -4.58 -3.78
C PRO A 731 -25.17 -3.29 -4.41
N SER A 732 -24.26 -2.56 -3.74
CA SER A 732 -23.60 -1.39 -4.32
C SER A 732 -22.43 -1.73 -5.25
N LEU A 733 -22.00 -2.99 -5.31
CA LEU A 733 -20.85 -3.44 -6.10
C LEU A 733 -21.30 -4.09 -7.41
N LYS A 734 -20.42 -3.96 -8.42
CA LYS A 734 -20.56 -4.61 -9.73
C LYS A 734 -19.64 -5.80 -9.83
N ALA A 735 -20.16 -6.92 -10.31
CA ALA A 735 -19.37 -8.11 -10.63
C ALA A 735 -18.96 -8.09 -12.11
N HIS A 736 -17.66 -8.05 -12.39
CA HIS A 736 -17.14 -8.29 -13.72
C HIS A 736 -17.10 -9.80 -13.98
N VAL A 737 -17.56 -10.21 -15.15
CA VAL A 737 -17.71 -11.62 -15.53
C VAL A 737 -16.95 -11.86 -16.82
N GLU A 738 -15.94 -12.70 -16.73
CA GLU A 738 -15.10 -13.12 -17.84
C GLU A 738 -15.16 -14.65 -18.00
N TYR A 739 -15.32 -15.13 -19.24
CA TYR A 739 -15.21 -16.56 -19.52
C TYR A 739 -13.74 -16.92 -19.76
N THR A 740 -13.10 -17.58 -18.79
CA THR A 740 -11.71 -18.07 -18.84
C THR A 740 -10.62 -17.03 -19.13
N ASN A 741 -9.37 -17.39 -18.86
CA ASN A 741 -8.20 -16.55 -19.10
C ASN A 741 -7.53 -16.92 -20.43
N GLU A 742 -7.17 -15.92 -21.23
CA GLU A 742 -6.37 -16.05 -22.47
C GLU A 742 -6.74 -17.25 -23.36
N ALA A 743 -8.00 -17.35 -23.77
CA ALA A 743 -8.49 -18.40 -24.64
C ALA A 743 -7.77 -18.49 -26.02
N TRP A 744 -6.97 -17.48 -26.35
CA TRP A 744 -6.14 -17.39 -27.56
C TRP A 744 -4.70 -17.92 -27.37
N ASN A 745 -4.24 -18.11 -26.13
CA ASN A 745 -2.86 -18.45 -25.81
C ASN A 745 -2.64 -19.96 -25.68
N GLY A 746 -2.03 -20.57 -26.70
CA GLY A 746 -1.87 -22.03 -26.84
C GLY A 746 -1.01 -22.71 -25.77
N ILE A 747 -0.26 -21.95 -24.95
CA ILE A 747 0.48 -22.50 -23.79
C ILE A 747 -0.47 -23.08 -22.74
N PHE A 748 -1.69 -22.56 -22.67
CA PHE A 748 -2.65 -22.96 -21.67
C PHE A 748 -3.60 -24.06 -22.15
N ALA A 749 -3.91 -25.01 -21.27
CA ALA A 749 -4.82 -26.10 -21.58
C ALA A 749 -6.24 -25.60 -21.94
N GLN A 750 -6.69 -24.47 -21.37
CA GLN A 750 -7.99 -23.90 -21.72
C GLN A 750 -8.08 -23.42 -23.17
N ALA A 751 -7.01 -22.86 -23.75
CA ALA A 751 -7.00 -22.42 -25.15
C ALA A 751 -7.15 -23.61 -26.10
N ASN A 752 -6.48 -24.72 -25.76
CA ASN A 752 -6.63 -25.98 -26.47
C ASN A 752 -8.06 -26.55 -26.34
N TYR A 753 -8.65 -26.48 -25.14
CA TYR A 753 -10.03 -26.91 -24.90
C TYR A 753 -11.03 -26.10 -25.75
N VAL A 754 -10.97 -24.77 -25.74
CA VAL A 754 -11.90 -23.94 -26.54
C VAL A 754 -11.71 -24.19 -28.04
N GLY A 755 -10.48 -24.41 -28.50
CA GLY A 755 -10.20 -24.78 -29.90
C GLY A 755 -10.85 -26.12 -30.29
N GLN A 756 -10.75 -27.13 -29.42
CA GLN A 756 -11.42 -28.43 -29.64
C GLN A 756 -12.95 -28.30 -29.66
N GLN A 757 -13.52 -27.51 -28.75
CA GLN A 757 -14.98 -27.27 -28.73
C GLN A 757 -15.44 -26.52 -29.99
N GLY A 758 -14.67 -25.53 -30.44
CA GLY A 758 -14.95 -24.81 -31.68
C GLY A 758 -14.90 -25.71 -32.91
N LEU A 759 -13.89 -26.59 -33.00
CA LEU A 759 -13.77 -27.56 -34.10
C LEU A 759 -14.93 -28.56 -34.08
N ALA A 760 -15.31 -29.05 -32.91
CA ALA A 760 -16.45 -29.95 -32.75
C ALA A 760 -17.77 -29.31 -33.21
N ARG A 761 -17.90 -27.99 -33.08
CA ARG A 761 -19.03 -27.19 -33.58
C ARG A 761 -18.88 -26.73 -35.04
N GLY A 762 -17.76 -27.04 -35.70
CA GLY A 762 -17.49 -26.63 -37.08
C GLY A 762 -17.37 -25.11 -37.26
N LEU A 763 -16.90 -24.39 -36.24
CA LEU A 763 -16.87 -22.92 -36.25
C LEU A 763 -15.78 -22.35 -37.15
N ASP A 764 -14.67 -23.06 -37.38
CA ASP A 764 -13.59 -22.71 -38.32
C ASP A 764 -12.86 -23.99 -38.76
N ASN A 765 -11.91 -23.87 -39.69
CA ASN A 765 -11.07 -24.98 -40.17
C ASN A 765 -9.77 -25.14 -39.36
N THR A 766 -9.41 -24.15 -38.55
CA THR A 766 -8.23 -24.18 -37.68
C THR A 766 -8.63 -24.21 -36.22
N SER A 767 -7.89 -24.94 -35.38
CA SER A 767 -8.17 -25.00 -33.93
C SER A 767 -8.14 -23.61 -33.29
N TRP A 768 -7.21 -22.75 -33.70
CA TRP A 768 -7.06 -21.41 -33.15
C TRP A 768 -8.24 -20.50 -33.52
N GLY A 769 -8.58 -20.39 -34.81
CA GLY A 769 -9.74 -19.61 -35.26
C GLY A 769 -11.06 -20.14 -34.71
N ALA A 770 -11.21 -21.47 -34.61
CA ALA A 770 -12.39 -22.09 -34.03
C ALA A 770 -12.51 -21.78 -32.53
N GLY A 771 -11.38 -21.73 -31.81
CA GLY A 771 -11.31 -21.35 -30.40
C GLY A 771 -11.77 -19.93 -30.14
N LEU A 772 -11.34 -18.94 -30.93
CA LEU A 772 -11.79 -17.54 -30.79
C LEU A 772 -13.32 -17.40 -30.96
N ARG A 773 -13.88 -18.13 -31.94
CA ARG A 773 -15.32 -18.13 -32.20
C ARG A 773 -16.11 -18.83 -31.11
N TYR A 774 -15.60 -19.97 -30.62
CA TYR A 774 -16.19 -20.68 -29.49
C TYR A 774 -16.17 -19.83 -28.23
N TYR A 775 -15.05 -19.18 -27.92
CA TYR A 775 -14.93 -18.23 -26.82
C TYR A 775 -16.05 -17.18 -26.88
N SER A 776 -16.20 -16.53 -28.04
CA SER A 776 -17.22 -15.50 -28.25
C SER A 776 -18.63 -16.01 -28.00
N GLU A 777 -18.98 -17.19 -28.54
CA GLU A 777 -20.29 -17.81 -28.31
C GLU A 777 -20.50 -18.18 -26.84
N ARG A 778 -19.49 -18.78 -26.20
CA ARG A 778 -19.59 -19.27 -24.83
C ARG A 778 -19.65 -18.14 -23.81
N SER A 779 -18.92 -17.03 -24.03
CA SER A 779 -19.04 -15.81 -23.23
C SER A 779 -20.48 -15.27 -23.27
N VAL A 780 -21.08 -15.16 -24.45
CA VAL A 780 -22.47 -14.68 -24.58
C VAL A 780 -23.49 -15.65 -23.95
N GLU A 781 -23.27 -16.97 -24.03
CA GLU A 781 -24.07 -17.96 -23.30
C GLU A 781 -23.99 -17.73 -21.77
N ILE A 782 -22.79 -17.49 -21.24
CA ILE A 782 -22.56 -17.21 -19.82
C ILE A 782 -23.20 -15.88 -19.39
N PHE A 783 -23.06 -14.81 -20.19
CA PHE A 783 -23.68 -13.51 -19.91
C PHE A 783 -25.20 -13.64 -19.78
N LYS A 784 -25.85 -14.44 -20.63
CA LYS A 784 -27.29 -14.71 -20.52
C LYS A 784 -27.66 -15.45 -19.23
N ILE A 785 -26.81 -16.35 -18.74
CA ILE A 785 -27.05 -17.02 -17.45
C ILE A 785 -27.01 -15.98 -16.32
N TRP A 786 -26.02 -15.09 -16.31
CA TRP A 786 -25.92 -14.01 -15.33
C TRP A 786 -27.08 -13.01 -15.43
N GLU A 787 -27.47 -12.59 -16.63
CA GLU A 787 -28.66 -11.79 -16.91
C GLU A 787 -29.93 -12.41 -16.33
N ASN A 788 -30.13 -13.71 -16.55
CA ASN A 788 -31.29 -14.43 -16.02
C ASN A 788 -31.28 -14.50 -14.48
N VAL A 789 -30.11 -14.66 -13.86
CA VAL A 789 -29.97 -14.73 -12.40
C VAL A 789 -30.19 -13.37 -11.74
N PHE A 790 -29.63 -12.29 -12.29
CA PHE A 790 -29.71 -10.94 -11.74
C PHE A 790 -30.99 -10.18 -12.16
N GLY A 791 -31.61 -10.57 -13.27
CA GLY A 791 -32.86 -9.99 -13.77
C GLY A 791 -32.76 -8.48 -13.96
N ALA A 792 -33.71 -7.74 -13.39
CA ALA A 792 -33.75 -6.28 -13.52
C ALA A 792 -32.53 -5.55 -12.92
N SER A 793 -31.75 -6.20 -12.06
CA SER A 793 -30.55 -5.60 -11.45
C SER A 793 -29.29 -5.73 -12.29
N THR A 794 -29.32 -6.48 -13.41
CA THR A 794 -28.14 -6.76 -14.23
C THR A 794 -27.39 -5.49 -14.65
N SER A 795 -28.09 -4.50 -15.19
CA SER A 795 -27.46 -3.26 -15.70
C SER A 795 -26.80 -2.40 -14.61
N GLN A 796 -27.02 -2.71 -13.33
CA GLN A 796 -26.43 -2.00 -12.20
C GLN A 796 -25.34 -2.81 -11.50
N ARG A 797 -25.31 -4.14 -11.69
CA ARG A 797 -24.55 -5.06 -10.83
C ARG A 797 -23.66 -6.05 -11.59
N VAL A 798 -23.73 -6.10 -12.92
CA VAL A 798 -22.94 -7.02 -13.72
C VAL A 798 -22.28 -6.26 -14.86
N GLU A 799 -20.99 -6.54 -15.04
CA GLU A 799 -20.17 -6.05 -16.14
C GLU A 799 -19.66 -7.24 -16.96
N ARG A 800 -20.05 -7.31 -18.23
CA ARG A 800 -19.77 -8.46 -19.12
C ARG A 800 -18.52 -8.18 -19.92
N VAL A 801 -17.47 -8.98 -19.72
CA VAL A 801 -16.15 -8.71 -20.30
C VAL A 801 -15.79 -9.74 -21.36
N LEU A 802 -15.45 -9.26 -22.56
CA LEU A 802 -14.79 -10.05 -23.60
C LEU A 802 -13.30 -9.73 -23.61
N SER A 803 -12.45 -10.75 -23.61
CA SER A 803 -11.00 -10.58 -23.53
C SER A 803 -10.31 -10.92 -24.86
N GLY A 804 -9.24 -10.20 -25.18
CA GLY A 804 -8.41 -10.45 -26.37
C GLY A 804 -6.92 -10.24 -26.11
N GLN A 805 -6.12 -10.29 -27.18
CA GLN A 805 -4.67 -10.17 -27.12
C GLN A 805 -4.23 -8.73 -27.45
N ALA A 806 -3.50 -8.06 -26.56
CA ALA A 806 -3.04 -6.68 -26.79
C ALA A 806 -2.12 -6.57 -28.01
N ALA A 807 -1.09 -7.44 -28.08
CA ALA A 807 -0.09 -7.44 -29.15
C ALA A 807 -0.64 -7.88 -30.52
N ASN A 808 -1.82 -8.50 -30.57
CA ASN A 808 -2.48 -8.89 -31.81
C ASN A 808 -3.95 -8.44 -31.82
N PRO A 809 -4.22 -7.17 -32.14
CA PRO A 809 -5.57 -6.58 -32.11
C PRO A 809 -6.58 -7.30 -33.02
N TRP A 810 -6.12 -8.01 -34.06
CA TRP A 810 -6.96 -8.84 -34.92
C TRP A 810 -7.75 -9.89 -34.12
N VAL A 811 -7.16 -10.45 -33.05
CA VAL A 811 -7.84 -11.38 -32.13
C VAL A 811 -9.08 -10.74 -31.52
N GLY A 812 -8.95 -9.51 -31.02
CA GLY A 812 -10.07 -8.73 -30.48
C GLY A 812 -11.15 -8.49 -31.53
N GLU A 813 -10.77 -8.12 -32.75
CA GLU A 813 -11.71 -7.92 -33.86
C GLU A 813 -12.50 -9.19 -34.20
N GLN A 814 -11.85 -10.36 -34.20
CA GLN A 814 -12.53 -11.64 -34.43
C GLN A 814 -13.50 -11.97 -33.30
N ILE A 815 -13.10 -11.74 -32.05
CA ILE A 815 -13.93 -12.06 -30.88
C ILE A 815 -15.16 -11.15 -30.83
N LEU A 816 -14.95 -9.84 -30.90
CA LEU A 816 -16.02 -8.84 -30.81
C LEU A 816 -17.02 -8.98 -31.96
N GLY A 817 -16.53 -9.14 -33.19
CA GLY A 817 -17.35 -9.20 -34.39
C GLY A 817 -18.09 -10.52 -34.58
N TRP A 818 -17.65 -11.62 -33.96
CA TRP A 818 -18.28 -12.92 -34.16
C TRP A 818 -19.71 -12.93 -33.63
N LYS A 819 -20.68 -13.06 -34.54
CA LYS A 819 -22.12 -13.03 -34.25
C LYS A 819 -22.53 -11.82 -33.40
N ASP A 820 -21.91 -10.66 -33.66
CA ASP A 820 -22.14 -9.42 -32.91
C ASP A 820 -21.96 -9.58 -31.39
N ALA A 821 -21.00 -10.39 -30.93
CA ALA A 821 -20.76 -10.63 -29.50
C ALA A 821 -20.58 -9.33 -28.70
N TYR A 822 -20.00 -8.29 -29.29
CA TYR A 822 -19.87 -6.96 -28.70
C TYR A 822 -21.19 -6.35 -28.21
N LYS A 823 -22.34 -6.67 -28.83
CA LYS A 823 -23.67 -6.18 -28.39
C LYS A 823 -24.13 -6.77 -27.05
N HIS A 824 -23.44 -7.79 -26.58
CA HIS A 824 -23.73 -8.52 -25.35
C HIS A 824 -22.67 -8.30 -24.27
N ALA A 825 -21.67 -7.46 -24.53
CA ALA A 825 -20.58 -7.15 -23.61
C ALA A 825 -20.59 -5.67 -23.28
N ASP A 826 -20.04 -5.34 -22.12
CA ASP A 826 -19.90 -3.97 -21.61
C ASP A 826 -18.46 -3.48 -21.81
N ALA A 827 -17.47 -4.38 -21.70
CA ALA A 827 -16.05 -4.07 -21.89
C ALA A 827 -15.31 -5.08 -22.77
N TYR A 828 -14.29 -4.59 -23.48
CA TYR A 828 -13.27 -5.35 -24.19
C TYR A 828 -11.94 -5.23 -23.45
N ALA A 829 -11.45 -6.32 -22.86
CA ALA A 829 -10.24 -6.32 -22.05
C ALA A 829 -9.03 -6.93 -22.79
N ILE A 830 -7.84 -6.38 -22.57
CA ILE A 830 -6.57 -6.88 -23.14
C ILE A 830 -5.49 -7.08 -22.05
N ALA A 831 -4.42 -7.83 -22.38
CA ALA A 831 -3.21 -7.91 -21.56
C ALA A 831 -2.03 -7.15 -22.18
N PRO A 832 -1.90 -5.84 -21.95
CA PRO A 832 -0.76 -5.10 -22.45
C PRO A 832 0.46 -5.25 -21.52
N TYR A 833 1.54 -5.71 -22.11
CA TYR A 833 2.84 -5.80 -21.46
C TYR A 833 3.86 -4.90 -22.15
N PHE A 834 4.84 -4.44 -21.39
CA PHE A 834 6.05 -3.80 -21.89
C PHE A 834 7.26 -4.56 -21.36
N ASP A 835 8.33 -4.63 -22.15
CA ASP A 835 9.55 -5.34 -21.75
C ASP A 835 10.82 -4.60 -22.18
N GLY A 836 10.70 -3.69 -23.13
CA GLY A 836 11.72 -2.75 -23.55
C GLY A 836 12.76 -3.35 -24.49
N PHE A 837 13.55 -2.43 -25.05
CA PHE A 837 14.79 -2.67 -25.79
C PHE A 837 14.66 -3.31 -27.20
N ASP A 838 14.72 -2.44 -28.20
CA ASP A 838 15.08 -2.78 -29.58
C ASP A 838 16.61 -2.93 -29.69
N ALA A 839 17.09 -4.18 -29.67
CA ALA A 839 18.52 -4.49 -29.67
C ALA A 839 19.22 -4.17 -31.00
N ASP A 840 18.49 -4.18 -32.11
CA ASP A 840 19.05 -4.12 -33.47
C ASP A 840 18.67 -2.83 -34.21
N GLY A 841 17.85 -1.97 -33.62
CA GLY A 841 17.35 -0.74 -34.23
C GLY A 841 16.32 -1.01 -35.34
N ASP A 842 15.66 -2.17 -35.33
CA ASP A 842 14.70 -2.59 -36.35
C ASP A 842 13.26 -2.10 -36.07
N GLY A 843 13.07 -1.44 -34.93
CA GLY A 843 11.80 -0.91 -34.47
C GLY A 843 10.93 -1.91 -33.70
N SER A 844 11.49 -3.05 -33.27
CA SER A 844 10.80 -4.04 -32.42
C SER A 844 11.56 -4.27 -31.12
N SER A 845 10.95 -3.87 -30.01
CA SER A 845 11.45 -4.14 -28.66
C SER A 845 11.09 -5.57 -28.24
N ASP A 846 12.09 -6.34 -27.77
CA ASP A 846 11.89 -7.65 -27.14
C ASP A 846 13.17 -8.01 -26.36
N ILE A 847 13.23 -7.59 -25.09
CA ILE A 847 14.34 -7.92 -24.19
C ILE A 847 14.46 -9.43 -23.91
N ASN A 848 13.37 -10.17 -24.11
CA ASN A 848 13.25 -11.59 -23.81
C ASN A 848 13.72 -12.48 -24.98
N ASP A 849 14.06 -11.89 -26.13
CA ASP A 849 14.52 -12.61 -27.31
C ASP A 849 15.81 -13.39 -27.05
N VAL A 850 15.67 -14.72 -27.08
CA VAL A 850 16.76 -15.68 -26.89
C VAL A 850 17.86 -15.55 -27.94
N ALA A 851 17.53 -15.08 -29.15
CA ALA A 851 18.51 -14.84 -30.21
C ALA A 851 19.44 -13.67 -29.89
N ARG A 852 18.96 -12.71 -29.08
CA ARG A 852 19.67 -11.48 -28.69
C ARG A 852 20.38 -11.59 -27.33
N VAL A 853 20.38 -12.76 -26.69
CA VAL A 853 20.94 -12.97 -25.33
C VAL A 853 22.37 -12.46 -25.14
N ASN A 854 23.24 -12.55 -26.15
CA ASN A 854 24.63 -12.08 -26.05
C ASN A 854 24.74 -10.55 -25.96
N ILE A 855 23.73 -9.83 -26.42
CA ILE A 855 23.61 -8.38 -26.25
C ILE A 855 23.02 -8.11 -24.87
N THR A 856 21.84 -8.66 -24.61
CA THR A 856 21.05 -8.40 -23.39
C THR A 856 21.82 -8.68 -22.10
N ILE A 857 22.56 -9.79 -22.04
CA ILE A 857 23.27 -10.20 -20.82
C ILE A 857 24.39 -9.23 -20.38
N ASN A 858 24.88 -8.42 -21.34
CA ASN A 858 25.95 -7.45 -21.13
C ASN A 858 25.42 -6.03 -20.87
N MET A 859 24.10 -5.84 -20.87
CA MET A 859 23.49 -4.55 -20.57
C MET A 859 23.50 -4.24 -19.07
N THR A 860 23.42 -2.95 -18.75
CA THR A 860 23.11 -2.47 -17.40
C THR A 860 21.61 -2.32 -17.21
N ALA A 861 21.17 -2.30 -15.94
CA ALA A 861 19.76 -2.03 -15.62
C ALA A 861 19.28 -0.68 -16.19
N ASP A 862 20.11 0.36 -16.16
CA ASP A 862 19.75 1.67 -16.71
C ASP A 862 19.55 1.65 -18.23
N GLN A 863 20.34 0.87 -18.97
CA GLN A 863 20.16 0.74 -20.43
C GLN A 863 18.84 0.07 -20.79
N ILE A 864 18.41 -0.91 -19.99
CA ILE A 864 17.11 -1.58 -20.17
C ILE A 864 15.97 -0.59 -19.85
N ILE A 865 16.08 0.14 -18.74
CA ILE A 865 15.08 1.16 -18.35
C ILE A 865 14.97 2.29 -19.37
N ASP A 866 16.10 2.74 -19.92
CA ASP A 866 16.11 3.71 -21.03
C ASP A 866 15.39 3.15 -22.26
N GLY A 867 15.53 1.84 -22.52
CA GLY A 867 14.79 1.13 -23.56
C GLY A 867 13.28 1.14 -23.31
N MET A 868 12.84 0.77 -22.10
CA MET A 868 11.43 0.79 -21.70
C MET A 868 10.81 2.19 -21.83
N LEU A 869 11.50 3.23 -21.34
CA LEU A 869 11.01 4.61 -21.45
C LEU A 869 10.91 5.11 -22.90
N LYS A 870 11.72 4.57 -23.82
CA LYS A 870 11.63 4.86 -25.26
C LYS A 870 10.52 4.08 -25.96
N GLU A 871 10.27 2.85 -25.54
CA GLU A 871 9.23 1.97 -26.07
C GLU A 871 7.81 2.49 -25.75
N ILE A 872 7.60 3.03 -24.55
CA ILE A 872 6.28 3.49 -24.07
C ILE A 872 5.59 4.47 -25.04
N PRO A 873 6.19 5.61 -25.45
CA PRO A 873 5.54 6.56 -26.34
C PRO A 873 5.48 6.10 -27.82
N THR A 874 6.07 4.95 -28.16
CA THR A 874 6.14 4.42 -29.53
C THR A 874 5.32 3.14 -29.68
N GLU A 875 5.90 1.99 -29.36
CA GLU A 875 5.33 0.65 -29.59
C GLU A 875 4.14 0.39 -28.67
N ILE A 876 4.27 0.69 -27.37
CA ILE A 876 3.17 0.54 -26.41
C ILE A 876 2.02 1.47 -26.74
N LYS A 877 2.31 2.73 -27.07
CA LYS A 877 1.30 3.68 -27.55
C LYS A 877 0.59 3.15 -28.79
N ALA A 878 1.30 2.62 -29.78
CA ALA A 878 0.70 2.05 -30.98
C ALA A 878 -0.19 0.84 -30.67
N MET A 879 0.24 -0.02 -29.75
CA MET A 879 -0.56 -1.15 -29.25
C MET A 879 -1.85 -0.68 -28.56
N PHE A 880 -1.76 0.33 -27.68
CA PHE A 880 -2.93 0.93 -27.03
C PHE A 880 -3.88 1.57 -28.03
N ASP A 881 -3.37 2.44 -28.90
CA ASP A 881 -4.18 3.14 -29.90
C ASP A 881 -4.89 2.15 -30.83
N SER A 882 -4.22 1.07 -31.23
CA SER A 882 -4.80 0.05 -32.09
C SER A 882 -5.99 -0.63 -31.41
N ASN A 883 -5.83 -1.09 -30.17
CA ASN A 883 -6.91 -1.73 -29.42
C ASN A 883 -8.04 -0.75 -29.06
N ALA A 884 -7.71 0.50 -28.71
CA ALA A 884 -8.69 1.56 -28.46
C ALA A 884 -9.53 1.87 -29.72
N ASN A 885 -8.90 1.87 -30.89
CA ASN A 885 -9.61 2.03 -32.16
C ASN A 885 -10.55 0.84 -32.44
N ILE A 886 -10.18 -0.39 -32.08
CA ILE A 886 -11.08 -1.54 -32.17
C ILE A 886 -12.28 -1.37 -31.24
N ALA A 887 -12.04 -1.08 -29.97
CA ALA A 887 -13.10 -0.87 -28.97
C ALA A 887 -14.08 0.22 -29.42
N LYS A 888 -13.56 1.37 -29.87
CA LYS A 888 -14.34 2.49 -30.42
C LYS A 888 -15.15 2.11 -31.67
N ARG A 889 -14.62 1.27 -32.57
CA ARG A 889 -15.36 0.81 -33.76
C ARG A 889 -16.57 -0.03 -33.39
N PHE A 890 -16.48 -0.83 -32.32
CA PHE A 890 -17.59 -1.64 -31.82
C PHE A 890 -18.47 -0.90 -30.80
N GLY A 891 -18.05 0.28 -30.32
CA GLY A 891 -18.80 1.06 -29.33
C GLY A 891 -18.81 0.39 -27.96
N ILE A 892 -17.69 -0.23 -27.59
CA ILE A 892 -17.48 -0.92 -26.31
C ILE A 892 -16.29 -0.28 -25.58
N ASP A 893 -16.29 -0.30 -24.26
CA ASP A 893 -15.20 0.28 -23.46
C ASP A 893 -13.95 -0.60 -23.53
N LEU A 894 -12.78 0.02 -23.57
CA LEU A 894 -11.50 -0.70 -23.51
C LEU A 894 -11.07 -0.83 -22.05
N ALA A 895 -10.68 -2.04 -21.65
CA ALA A 895 -10.12 -2.32 -20.33
C ALA A 895 -8.82 -3.13 -20.46
N SER A 896 -8.13 -3.32 -19.34
CA SER A 896 -7.01 -4.24 -19.19
C SER A 896 -7.31 -5.25 -18.08
N TYR A 897 -7.30 -6.54 -18.43
CA TYR A 897 -7.50 -7.62 -17.46
C TYR A 897 -6.22 -7.94 -16.68
N GLU A 898 -5.05 -7.56 -17.23
CA GLU A 898 -3.76 -7.58 -16.56
C GLU A 898 -2.75 -6.77 -17.38
N GLY A 899 -1.66 -6.29 -16.78
CA GLY A 899 -0.59 -5.67 -17.53
C GLY A 899 0.57 -5.22 -16.65
N GLY A 900 1.59 -4.66 -17.29
CA GLY A 900 2.81 -4.19 -16.63
C GLY A 900 4.07 -4.71 -17.32
N GLY A 901 5.16 -4.79 -16.55
CA GLY A 901 6.45 -5.23 -17.06
C GLY A 901 6.52 -6.75 -17.29
N HIS A 902 6.99 -7.19 -18.45
CA HIS A 902 7.18 -8.59 -18.82
C HIS A 902 8.66 -8.93 -18.97
N LEU A 903 9.36 -9.11 -17.83
CA LEU A 903 10.75 -9.56 -17.83
C LEU A 903 10.79 -11.02 -17.37
N THR A 904 11.24 -11.96 -18.21
CA THR A 904 11.40 -13.37 -17.81
C THR A 904 12.78 -13.87 -18.22
N SER A 905 13.39 -14.77 -17.45
CA SER A 905 14.73 -15.28 -17.77
C SER A 905 14.79 -16.78 -18.03
N TYR A 906 13.70 -17.51 -17.78
CA TYR A 906 13.67 -18.98 -17.91
C TYR A 906 13.89 -19.47 -19.35
N GLN A 907 13.59 -18.63 -20.35
CA GLN A 907 13.70 -18.97 -21.76
C GLN A 907 15.14 -18.93 -22.30
N PHE A 908 16.05 -18.25 -21.58
CA PHE A 908 17.46 -18.18 -21.97
C PHE A 908 18.19 -19.51 -21.73
N PRO A 909 19.32 -19.76 -22.41
CA PRO A 909 20.13 -20.95 -22.17
C PRO A 909 20.50 -21.11 -20.70
N ASP A 910 20.54 -22.36 -20.21
CA ASP A 910 20.73 -22.69 -18.79
C ASP A 910 21.95 -21.99 -18.14
N ASP A 911 23.03 -21.79 -18.90
CA ASP A 911 24.25 -21.12 -18.42
C ASP A 911 24.10 -19.58 -18.29
N LYS A 912 22.99 -19.02 -18.76
CA LYS A 912 22.69 -17.58 -18.76
C LYS A 912 21.57 -17.19 -17.80
N VAL A 913 20.65 -18.11 -17.48
CA VAL A 913 19.44 -17.86 -16.68
C VAL A 913 19.74 -17.12 -15.38
N ALA A 914 20.78 -17.55 -14.63
CA ALA A 914 21.12 -16.93 -13.35
C ALA A 914 21.49 -15.45 -13.51
N ARG A 915 22.42 -15.13 -14.41
CA ARG A 915 22.83 -13.75 -14.68
C ARG A 915 21.68 -12.89 -15.22
N MET A 916 20.83 -13.45 -16.09
CA MET A 916 19.65 -12.76 -16.59
C MET A 916 18.65 -12.45 -15.47
N THR A 917 18.46 -13.40 -14.55
CA THR A 917 17.61 -13.18 -13.36
C THR A 917 18.16 -12.08 -12.47
N ASP A 918 19.49 -12.05 -12.25
CA ASP A 918 20.13 -10.98 -11.48
C ASP A 918 19.95 -9.62 -12.17
N LEU A 919 20.20 -9.54 -13.48
CA LEU A 919 20.02 -8.32 -14.27
C LEU A 919 18.58 -7.79 -14.21
N PHE A 920 17.59 -8.65 -14.39
CA PHE A 920 16.19 -8.23 -14.30
C PHE A 920 15.74 -7.92 -12.87
N THR A 921 16.39 -8.50 -11.86
CA THR A 921 16.22 -8.08 -10.46
C THR A 921 16.75 -6.66 -10.25
N GLU A 922 17.94 -6.35 -10.80
CA GLU A 922 18.52 -5.01 -10.77
C GLU A 922 17.60 -3.99 -11.45
N VAL A 923 17.03 -4.33 -12.61
CA VAL A 923 16.04 -3.49 -13.32
C VAL A 923 14.84 -3.21 -12.42
N ASN A 924 14.16 -4.25 -11.92
CA ASN A 924 12.91 -4.10 -11.16
C ASN A 924 13.08 -3.34 -9.83
N ARG A 925 14.27 -3.37 -9.23
CA ARG A 925 14.58 -2.66 -7.97
C ARG A 925 15.22 -1.29 -8.20
N ASN A 926 15.52 -0.92 -9.44
CA ASN A 926 16.04 0.40 -9.76
C ASN A 926 14.96 1.47 -9.50
N PRO A 927 15.26 2.55 -8.76
CA PRO A 927 14.30 3.63 -8.49
C PRO A 927 13.61 4.19 -9.73
N ARG A 928 14.27 4.18 -10.89
CA ARG A 928 13.73 4.68 -12.17
C ARG A 928 12.59 3.82 -12.73
N MET A 929 12.36 2.61 -12.21
CA MET A 929 11.16 1.84 -12.55
C MET A 929 9.87 2.52 -12.10
N ARG A 930 9.94 3.43 -11.13
CA ARG A 930 8.83 4.30 -10.74
C ARG A 930 8.36 5.14 -11.94
N ASP A 931 9.31 5.74 -12.66
CA ASP A 931 9.05 6.57 -13.83
C ASP A 931 8.48 5.73 -14.99
N VAL A 932 8.98 4.51 -15.18
CA VAL A 932 8.49 3.57 -16.19
C VAL A 932 7.01 3.24 -15.97
N TYR A 933 6.64 2.83 -14.75
CA TYR A 933 5.24 2.49 -14.45
C TYR A 933 4.32 3.70 -14.53
N LYS A 934 4.76 4.87 -14.07
CA LYS A 934 3.97 6.10 -14.19
C LYS A 934 3.76 6.48 -15.65
N ALA A 935 4.81 6.49 -16.47
CA ALA A 935 4.73 6.81 -17.89
C ALA A 935 3.84 5.81 -18.66
N TYR A 936 3.93 4.53 -18.30
CA TYR A 936 3.12 3.47 -18.89
C TYR A 936 1.62 3.66 -18.62
N LEU A 937 1.25 3.92 -17.36
CA LEU A 937 -0.15 4.17 -16.99
C LEU A 937 -0.67 5.52 -17.53
N ASP A 938 0.16 6.56 -17.57
CA ASP A 938 -0.17 7.83 -18.23
C ASP A 938 -0.44 7.63 -19.73
N GLN A 939 0.36 6.77 -20.39
CA GLN A 939 0.16 6.43 -21.78
C GLN A 939 -1.12 5.62 -21.99
N TRP A 940 -1.48 4.73 -21.05
CA TRP A 940 -2.77 4.04 -21.07
C TRP A 940 -3.92 5.04 -21.00
N GLN A 941 -3.91 5.91 -19.98
CA GLN A 941 -4.92 6.95 -19.78
C GLN A 941 -5.08 7.82 -21.04
N ALA A 942 -3.97 8.22 -21.67
CA ALA A 942 -3.98 9.06 -22.87
C ALA A 942 -4.54 8.34 -24.12
N SER A 943 -4.26 7.05 -24.30
CA SER A 943 -4.67 6.28 -25.48
C SER A 943 -6.07 5.68 -25.37
N SER A 944 -6.45 5.16 -24.20
CA SER A 944 -7.76 4.54 -23.96
C SER A 944 -8.83 5.55 -23.54
N GLY A 945 -8.42 6.72 -23.05
CA GLY A 945 -9.31 7.70 -22.43
C GLY A 945 -9.57 7.43 -20.94
N GLY A 946 -8.77 6.55 -20.32
CA GLY A 946 -8.96 6.07 -18.96
C GLY A 946 -10.09 5.08 -18.89
N GLY A 947 -9.81 3.86 -19.36
CA GLY A 947 -10.57 2.65 -19.06
C GLY A 947 -9.89 1.83 -17.96
N ASP A 948 -10.64 0.91 -17.35
CA ASP A 948 -10.17 0.04 -16.25
C ASP A 948 -8.83 -0.63 -16.58
N PHE A 949 -7.88 -0.60 -15.63
CA PHE A 949 -6.58 -1.22 -15.79
C PHE A 949 -6.21 -2.08 -14.59
N ASN A 950 -6.08 -3.39 -14.79
CA ASN A 950 -5.55 -4.27 -13.75
C ASN A 950 -4.02 -4.41 -13.86
N GLN A 951 -3.31 -4.02 -12.80
CA GLN A 951 -1.92 -4.45 -12.61
C GLN A 951 -1.86 -5.98 -12.48
N PHE A 952 -0.82 -6.61 -13.03
CA PHE A 952 -0.72 -8.09 -13.01
C PHE A 952 -0.82 -8.66 -11.59
N ASN A 953 0.10 -8.37 -10.67
CA ASN A 953 -0.07 -8.72 -9.26
C ASN A 953 0.26 -7.53 -8.35
N ASP A 954 -0.40 -7.47 -7.20
CA ASP A 954 -0.06 -6.53 -6.14
C ASP A 954 1.20 -6.99 -5.38
N VAL A 955 1.29 -8.27 -5.01
CA VAL A 955 2.41 -8.87 -4.28
C VAL A 955 2.79 -10.22 -4.89
N ALA A 956 4.03 -10.34 -5.36
CA ALA A 956 4.58 -11.62 -5.81
C ALA A 956 6.10 -11.61 -5.78
N SER A 957 6.70 -12.74 -5.38
CA SER A 957 8.16 -12.91 -5.43
C SER A 957 8.70 -12.79 -6.85
N SER A 958 9.81 -12.07 -6.98
CA SER A 958 10.63 -12.03 -8.19
C SER A 958 11.34 -13.37 -8.42
N SER A 959 11.30 -13.89 -9.65
CA SER A 959 12.01 -15.11 -10.02
C SER A 959 12.35 -15.16 -11.51
N LYS A 960 13.01 -16.24 -11.95
CA LYS A 960 13.25 -16.46 -13.38
C LYS A 960 11.98 -16.55 -14.25
N TRP A 961 10.85 -16.83 -13.62
CA TRP A 961 9.54 -16.93 -14.27
C TRP A 961 8.83 -15.57 -14.40
N GLY A 962 9.37 -14.53 -13.78
CA GLY A 962 8.91 -13.16 -13.94
C GLY A 962 8.98 -12.32 -12.67
N PHE A 963 8.72 -11.03 -12.86
CA PHE A 963 8.82 -9.97 -11.86
C PHE A 963 7.49 -9.23 -11.76
N TRP A 964 6.46 -9.96 -11.36
CA TRP A 964 5.07 -9.59 -11.60
C TRP A 964 4.45 -8.67 -10.54
N GLY A 965 4.85 -8.83 -9.27
CA GLY A 965 4.26 -8.10 -8.14
C GLY A 965 4.67 -6.63 -8.12
N ALA A 966 3.74 -5.73 -7.79
CA ALA A 966 4.07 -4.35 -7.47
C ALA A 966 5.00 -4.27 -6.24
N LEU A 967 4.80 -5.16 -5.27
CA LEU A 967 5.73 -5.51 -4.19
C LEU A 967 6.19 -6.96 -4.31
N GLU A 968 7.35 -7.28 -3.73
CA GLU A 968 7.91 -8.63 -3.71
C GLU A 968 7.38 -9.48 -2.53
N TYR A 969 6.99 -8.83 -1.44
CA TYR A 969 6.41 -9.47 -0.24
C TYR A 969 5.53 -8.51 0.55
N GLN A 970 4.56 -9.05 1.30
CA GLN A 970 3.47 -8.28 1.92
C GLN A 970 3.92 -7.14 2.84
N ASN A 971 4.98 -7.34 3.61
CA ASN A 971 5.51 -6.34 4.55
C ASN A 971 6.75 -5.61 3.99
N GLN A 972 6.95 -5.59 2.67
CA GLN A 972 8.00 -4.79 2.06
C GLN A 972 7.73 -3.31 2.35
N ASP A 973 8.77 -2.57 2.74
CA ASP A 973 8.68 -1.11 2.86
C ASP A 973 8.27 -0.53 1.49
N PRO A 974 7.09 0.11 1.36
CA PRO A 974 6.61 0.63 0.09
C PRO A 974 7.58 1.63 -0.55
N ASN A 975 8.39 2.34 0.24
CA ASN A 975 9.38 3.29 -0.27
C ASN A 975 10.54 2.62 -1.02
N THR A 976 10.67 1.30 -0.90
CA THR A 976 11.68 0.49 -1.58
C THR A 976 11.12 -0.23 -2.81
N ALA A 977 9.82 -0.07 -3.12
CA ALA A 977 9.13 -0.76 -4.20
C ALA A 977 8.80 0.22 -5.34
N PRO A 978 9.72 0.47 -6.29
CA PRO A 978 9.55 1.51 -7.31
C PRO A 978 8.34 1.28 -8.21
N LYS A 979 8.00 0.02 -8.54
CA LYS A 979 6.78 -0.31 -9.30
C LYS A 979 5.52 0.13 -8.57
N TYR A 980 5.40 -0.24 -7.29
CA TYR A 980 4.30 0.19 -6.42
C TYR A 980 4.21 1.72 -6.32
N LEU A 981 5.34 2.41 -6.14
CA LEU A 981 5.37 3.88 -6.11
C LEU A 981 4.88 4.50 -7.42
N GLY A 982 5.27 3.94 -8.58
CA GLY A 982 4.81 4.45 -9.88
C GLY A 982 3.30 4.27 -10.09
N ILE A 983 2.74 3.14 -9.63
CA ILE A 983 1.29 2.90 -9.62
C ILE A 983 0.59 3.90 -8.68
N MET A 984 1.11 4.10 -7.47
CA MET A 984 0.52 5.03 -6.51
C MET A 984 0.62 6.49 -6.97
N ASP A 985 1.69 6.88 -7.64
CA ASP A 985 1.80 8.21 -8.26
C ASP A 985 0.71 8.44 -9.32
N PHE A 986 0.33 7.40 -10.06
CA PHE A 986 -0.76 7.47 -11.01
C PHE A 986 -2.10 7.61 -10.28
N ILE A 987 -2.42 6.71 -9.35
CA ILE A 987 -3.68 6.73 -8.58
C ILE A 987 -3.90 8.06 -7.87
N ASN A 988 -2.87 8.59 -7.20
CA ASN A 988 -2.96 9.85 -6.45
C ASN A 988 -3.01 11.10 -7.35
N ALA A 989 -2.69 10.98 -8.64
CA ALA A 989 -2.83 12.09 -9.60
C ALA A 989 -4.26 12.19 -10.18
N GLU A 990 -5.05 11.13 -10.10
CA GLU A 990 -6.45 11.08 -10.55
C GLU A 990 -7.47 11.47 -9.46
N SER A 991 -7.08 11.33 -8.18
CA SER A 991 -7.86 11.75 -7.01
C SER A 991 -7.69 13.23 -6.69
#